data_AF-A0A0S3UFH4-F1
#
_entry.id   AF-A0A0S3UFH4-F1
#
_cell.length_a   1.000
_cell.length_b   1.000
_cell.length_c   1.000
_cell.angle_alpha   90.00
_cell.angle_beta   90.00
_cell.angle_gamma   90.00
#
_symmetry.space_group_name_H-M   'P 1'
#
loop_
_entity.id
_entity.type
_entity.pdbx_description
1 polymer ?
#
loop_
_entity_poly.entity_id
_entity_poly.type
_entity_poly.pdbx_seq_one_letter_code
_entity_poly.pdbx_strand_id
1 'polypeptide(L)'
;MEPERVQSSIPSSQTGGEVVKQSQAQWVGIDVSKAKLDIYLRPSGEQLQVANQADGIAELVERFQGVEIQQVIVESTGGLELDVATALQAAGIGVSIINPRQGRDFASSSGKLAKTDQIDAAVLAHFGEALRPPMTVLASKCNFAFRSGSWQLLVIFGKMKIERFRKIVELLSLLLPNQDHLQLQGYELDQNDRQIRVSVESIQKTIRCPVCDQVAHRVHSHYERTLADLPWADYQLIIQLTVGKFFCDQETCKRKIFTERIAEVMAPWARRTQRLSAQLSAIALRSGGVGGAKLSQTLHCGVSRNTMLSLIQQQSLPEITTPRILGVDDFAFRRGQRYGTILVDLEDHRPIVLLPDREAETLEKWLEEHPGVEVLSRDRSKTYKQGMTKGAPEATQVADRFHLLKNLAEVLERILAMHTQQLKAVETAQVLVSDAIVIAPVALRSNPAQERSEKRRERRLANYEQVHELRRQGWEILEIARHLGMGKRTVYRYLSHPKFPEWQARHDRGQSKRSQLDIYKPYLLEQWNQGQRNTKLLFEAIQQQGYRGSYQTVARYTRRLRQAQRQHHSSLGVQQQLPVSDLQQPPLTARRATWMVMRRADQRTAVERLLIADLKQQHPDLAAAIELTQSFTKLVREQLPQQLDVWLEQAMSSSMGLFQRFAQGLKEDYAAVKASLVTWVSNGPVEGQINRLKLLKRQMYGRASFDLLSRRFILTG
;
A
#
# COMPACT_ATOMS: atom_id res chain seq x y z
N MET A 1 2.62 18.15 58.03
CA MET A 1 1.31 17.78 57.46
C MET A 1 0.74 19.04 56.83
N GLU A 2 0.50 18.98 55.51
CA GLU A 2 -0.24 19.97 54.71
C GLU A 2 -1.66 20.25 55.27
N PRO A 3 -2.41 21.25 54.76
CA PRO A 3 -2.02 22.60 54.34
C PRO A 3 -3.02 23.72 54.78
N GLU A 4 -2.57 24.97 54.80
CA GLU A 4 -3.38 26.20 54.82
C GLU A 4 -3.71 26.68 53.39
N ARG A 5 -4.94 27.19 53.17
CA ARG A 5 -5.30 28.22 52.15
C ARG A 5 -6.54 28.98 52.65
N VAL A 6 -6.38 30.14 53.29
CA VAL A 6 -6.32 31.52 52.72
C VAL A 6 -7.63 31.96 52.04
N GLN A 7 -8.37 32.82 52.75
CA GLN A 7 -9.37 33.75 52.22
C GLN A 7 -8.67 35.03 51.72
N SER A 8 -9.22 35.68 50.69
CA SER A 8 -9.08 37.13 50.54
C SER A 8 -10.27 37.74 49.80
N SER A 9 -10.72 38.84 50.38
CA SER A 9 -11.84 39.74 50.12
C SER A 9 -11.78 40.51 48.79
N ILE A 10 -12.96 41.00 48.37
CA ILE A 10 -13.14 42.07 47.37
C ILE A 10 -13.78 43.28 48.09
N PRO A 11 -13.36 44.54 47.80
CA PRO A 11 -13.90 45.74 48.43
C PRO A 11 -15.08 46.38 47.67
N SER A 12 -15.71 47.31 48.39
CA SER A 12 -16.91 48.10 48.13
C SER A 12 -16.74 49.30 47.18
N SER A 13 -17.87 49.76 46.59
CA SER A 13 -18.32 51.17 46.43
C SER A 13 -19.47 51.23 45.40
N GLN A 14 -20.69 51.56 45.80
CA GLN A 14 -21.36 52.88 45.72
C GLN A 14 -21.33 53.55 44.34
N THR A 15 -22.49 53.76 43.71
CA THR A 15 -23.18 55.06 43.56
C THR A 15 -24.45 54.91 42.69
N GLY A 16 -25.45 55.74 42.97
CA GLY A 16 -26.86 55.58 42.54
C GLY A 16 -27.23 56.07 41.15
N GLY A 17 -28.51 55.90 40.82
CA GLY A 17 -29.14 56.40 39.60
C GLY A 17 -30.47 55.70 39.31
N GLU A 18 -31.55 56.48 39.44
CA GLU A 18 -32.85 56.34 38.77
C GLU A 18 -33.71 55.07 38.99
N VAL A 19 -34.91 55.30 39.55
CA VAL A 19 -36.02 54.36 39.57
C VAL A 19 -36.53 54.20 38.13
N VAL A 20 -35.91 53.31 37.38
CA VAL A 20 -36.52 52.65 36.22
C VAL A 20 -37.53 51.65 36.79
N LYS A 21 -38.78 51.64 36.32
CA LYS A 21 -39.70 50.52 36.55
C LYS A 21 -38.99 49.26 36.05
N GLN A 22 -38.33 48.52 36.92
CA GLN A 22 -37.73 47.24 36.59
C GLN A 22 -38.86 46.35 36.07
N SER A 23 -38.79 45.95 34.80
CA SER A 23 -39.54 44.82 34.30
C SER A 23 -39.14 43.62 35.14
N GLN A 24 -39.93 43.28 36.17
CA GLN A 24 -39.65 42.05 36.90
C GLN A 24 -39.85 40.89 35.93
N ALA A 25 -38.82 40.04 35.82
CA ALA A 25 -38.86 38.85 34.98
C ALA A 25 -40.09 38.00 35.37
N GLN A 26 -40.92 37.70 34.37
CA GLN A 26 -42.19 37.02 34.57
C GLN A 26 -42.00 35.50 34.53
N TRP A 27 -42.58 34.81 35.50
CA TRP A 27 -42.81 33.37 35.45
C TRP A 27 -44.19 33.14 34.85
N VAL A 28 -44.25 32.30 33.83
CA VAL A 28 -45.48 32.05 33.08
C VAL A 28 -45.93 30.63 33.34
N GLY A 29 -47.18 30.43 33.70
CA GLY A 29 -47.81 29.11 33.72
C GLY A 29 -48.79 29.01 32.55
N ILE A 30 -48.80 27.85 31.88
CA ILE A 30 -49.75 27.54 30.80
C ILE A 30 -50.46 26.24 31.13
N ASP A 31 -51.76 26.31 31.36
CA ASP A 31 -52.63 25.14 31.37
C ASP A 31 -53.13 24.85 29.95
N VAL A 32 -53.03 23.58 29.54
CA VAL A 32 -53.19 23.15 28.15
C VAL A 32 -54.42 22.27 28.02
N SER A 33 -55.42 22.77 27.28
CA SER A 33 -56.58 22.00 26.86
C SER A 33 -56.55 21.73 25.35
N LYS A 34 -57.42 20.84 24.87
CA LYS A 34 -57.52 20.51 23.44
C LYS A 34 -57.88 21.71 22.55
N ALA A 35 -58.63 22.68 23.07
CA ALA A 35 -59.13 23.81 22.30
C ALA A 35 -58.41 25.12 22.61
N LYS A 36 -57.85 25.26 23.82
CA LYS A 36 -57.39 26.53 24.37
C LYS A 36 -56.17 26.38 25.27
N LEU A 37 -55.39 27.46 25.37
CA LEU A 37 -54.28 27.62 26.29
C LEU A 37 -54.66 28.72 27.29
N ASP A 38 -54.60 28.42 28.58
CA ASP A 38 -54.86 29.36 29.67
C ASP A 38 -53.53 29.79 30.27
N ILE A 39 -53.24 31.09 30.27
CA ILE A 39 -51.92 31.64 30.59
C ILE A 39 -52.01 32.58 31.78
N TYR A 40 -51.06 32.46 32.71
CA TYR A 40 -50.91 33.34 33.86
C TYR A 40 -49.47 33.84 33.98
N LEU A 41 -49.28 35.15 34.15
CA LEU A 41 -47.98 35.79 34.36
C LEU A 41 -47.82 36.19 35.83
N ARG A 42 -46.71 35.81 36.46
CA ARG A 42 -46.33 36.19 37.84
C ARG A 42 -44.99 36.94 37.83
N PRO A 43 -44.83 38.07 38.54
CA PRO A 43 -45.75 38.64 39.54
C PRO A 43 -46.81 39.61 39.00
N SER A 44 -46.88 39.89 37.69
CA SER A 44 -47.83 40.87 37.15
C SER A 44 -49.31 40.55 37.42
N GLY A 45 -49.64 39.26 37.55
CA GLY A 45 -51.00 38.78 37.76
C GLY A 45 -51.86 38.76 36.50
N GLU A 46 -51.27 39.02 35.32
CA GLU A 46 -51.99 39.04 34.05
C GLU A 46 -52.48 37.65 33.67
N GLN A 47 -53.73 37.56 33.21
CA GLN A 47 -54.37 36.35 32.73
C GLN A 47 -54.86 36.56 31.30
N LEU A 48 -54.55 35.60 30.42
CA LEU A 48 -55.00 35.61 29.04
C LEU A 48 -55.26 34.18 28.54
N GLN A 49 -56.09 34.06 27.51
CA GLN A 49 -56.46 32.79 26.90
C GLN A 49 -56.32 32.90 25.38
N VAL A 50 -55.65 31.94 24.76
CA VAL A 50 -55.53 31.84 23.30
C VAL A 50 -56.02 30.47 22.81
N ALA A 51 -56.33 30.35 21.52
CA ALA A 51 -56.68 29.07 20.92
C ALA A 51 -55.45 28.12 20.88
N ASN A 52 -55.64 26.84 21.18
CA ASN A 52 -54.59 25.82 21.02
C ASN A 52 -54.50 25.36 19.54
N GLN A 53 -54.17 26.30 18.66
CA GLN A 53 -54.01 26.14 17.21
C GLN A 53 -52.88 27.06 16.74
N ALA A 54 -52.37 26.85 15.52
CA ALA A 54 -51.20 27.55 15.00
C ALA A 54 -51.27 29.09 15.12
N ASP A 55 -52.42 29.68 14.78
CA ASP A 55 -52.61 31.15 14.82
C ASP A 55 -52.64 31.68 16.28
N GLY A 56 -53.28 30.95 17.19
CA GLY A 56 -53.33 31.34 18.61
C GLY A 56 -51.97 31.19 19.31
N ILE A 57 -51.17 30.19 18.93
CA ILE A 57 -49.79 30.03 19.42
C ILE A 57 -48.90 31.14 18.86
N ALA A 58 -49.08 31.54 17.60
CA ALA A 58 -48.36 32.66 17.00
C ALA A 58 -48.67 33.99 17.71
N GLU A 59 -49.96 34.25 18.02
CA GLU A 59 -50.39 35.41 18.81
C GLU A 59 -49.72 35.41 20.20
N LEU A 60 -49.66 34.25 20.87
CA LEU A 60 -49.01 34.12 22.17
C LEU A 60 -47.50 34.44 22.09
N VAL A 61 -46.81 33.94 21.08
CA VAL A 61 -45.38 34.21 20.87
C VAL A 61 -45.15 35.69 20.60
N GLU A 62 -46.00 36.34 19.81
CA GLU A 62 -45.91 37.78 19.52
C GLU A 62 -46.14 38.61 20.80
N ARG A 63 -47.13 38.27 21.62
CA ARG A 63 -47.36 38.95 22.91
C ARG A 63 -46.21 38.82 23.89
N PHE A 64 -45.46 37.72 23.82
CA PHE A 64 -44.26 37.53 24.65
C PHE A 64 -43.04 38.29 24.11
N GLN A 65 -43.09 38.84 22.90
CA GLN A 65 -42.04 39.74 22.41
C GLN A 65 -42.09 41.07 23.16
N GLY A 66 -41.02 41.38 23.89
CA GLY A 66 -40.91 42.62 24.67
C GLY A 66 -41.30 42.47 26.14
N VAL A 67 -41.77 41.30 26.57
CA VAL A 67 -41.92 40.93 27.99
C VAL A 67 -40.71 40.12 28.41
N GLU A 68 -40.06 40.49 29.51
CA GLU A 68 -38.96 39.72 30.08
C GLU A 68 -39.52 38.47 30.77
N ILE A 69 -39.45 37.32 30.10
CA ILE A 69 -39.94 36.03 30.63
C ILE A 69 -38.76 35.23 31.14
N GLN A 70 -38.82 34.89 32.44
CA GLN A 70 -37.81 34.04 33.07
C GLN A 70 -37.93 32.60 32.61
N GLN A 71 -39.14 32.04 32.65
CA GLN A 71 -39.44 30.68 32.24
C GLN A 71 -40.95 30.45 32.11
N VAL A 72 -41.33 29.59 31.16
CA VAL A 72 -42.70 29.11 30.96
C VAL A 72 -42.82 27.69 31.50
N ILE A 73 -43.81 27.44 32.35
CA ILE A 73 -44.13 26.15 32.94
C ILE A 73 -45.41 25.63 32.29
N VAL A 74 -45.31 24.44 31.71
CA VAL A 74 -46.42 23.77 31.03
C VAL A 74 -46.60 22.40 31.64
N GLU A 75 -47.83 21.99 31.90
CA GLU A 75 -48.14 20.62 32.33
C GLU A 75 -48.16 19.66 31.13
N SER A 76 -47.65 18.43 31.30
CA SER A 76 -47.74 17.43 30.22
C SER A 76 -49.16 16.84 30.12
N THR A 77 -49.86 17.10 29.03
CA THR A 77 -51.27 16.71 28.82
C THR A 77 -51.43 15.94 27.51
N GLY A 78 -50.89 14.72 27.48
CA GLY A 78 -51.10 13.79 26.36
C GLY A 78 -50.52 14.24 25.02
N GLY A 79 -49.57 15.19 25.01
CA GLY A 79 -48.87 15.68 23.82
C GLY A 79 -49.43 16.97 23.23
N LEU A 80 -50.51 17.53 23.79
CA LEU A 80 -51.09 18.82 23.36
C LEU A 80 -50.17 20.00 23.67
N GLU A 81 -49.28 19.85 24.64
CA GLU A 81 -48.30 20.85 25.08
C GLU A 81 -47.12 21.03 24.12
N LEU A 82 -46.90 20.07 23.22
CA LEU A 82 -45.68 20.01 22.40
C LEU A 82 -45.62 21.16 21.37
N ASP A 83 -46.74 21.53 20.77
CA ASP A 83 -46.78 22.56 19.73
C ASP A 83 -46.48 23.95 20.32
N VAL A 84 -47.10 24.29 21.46
CA VAL A 84 -46.83 25.55 22.17
C VAL A 84 -45.41 25.58 22.76
N ALA A 85 -44.95 24.48 23.36
CA ALA A 85 -43.60 24.41 23.92
C ALA A 85 -42.51 24.53 22.84
N THR A 86 -42.72 23.90 21.67
CA THR A 86 -41.80 23.99 20.53
C THR A 86 -41.75 25.41 19.96
N ALA A 87 -42.90 26.06 19.81
CA ALA A 87 -42.99 27.43 19.29
C ALA A 87 -42.30 28.44 20.22
N LEU A 88 -42.53 28.34 21.53
CA LEU A 88 -41.89 29.20 22.54
C LEU A 88 -40.37 29.00 22.60
N GLN A 89 -39.89 27.75 22.56
CA GLN A 89 -38.45 27.49 22.50
C GLN A 89 -37.81 27.98 21.20
N ALA A 90 -38.52 27.87 20.07
CA ALA A 90 -38.06 28.41 18.79
C ALA A 90 -37.97 29.96 18.79
N ALA A 91 -38.76 30.62 19.64
CA ALA A 91 -38.70 32.05 19.91
C ALA A 91 -37.63 32.44 20.96
N GLY A 92 -36.89 31.47 21.51
CA GLY A 92 -35.83 31.71 22.50
C GLY A 92 -36.32 31.80 23.94
N ILE A 93 -37.57 31.42 24.22
CA ILE A 93 -38.17 31.45 25.55
C ILE A 93 -37.94 30.09 26.24
N GLY A 94 -37.43 30.11 27.47
CA GLY A 94 -37.20 28.90 28.25
C GLY A 94 -38.52 28.22 28.65
N VAL A 95 -38.68 26.93 28.35
CA VAL A 95 -39.89 26.15 28.67
C VAL A 95 -39.54 24.91 29.49
N SER A 96 -40.33 24.65 30.53
CA SER A 96 -40.32 23.39 31.27
C SER A 96 -41.67 22.70 31.18
N ILE A 97 -41.67 21.51 30.61
CA ILE A 97 -42.81 20.60 30.63
C ILE A 97 -42.68 19.75 31.89
N ILE A 98 -43.62 19.90 32.81
CA ILE A 98 -43.63 19.20 34.10
C ILE A 98 -44.66 18.07 34.11
N ASN A 99 -44.41 17.04 34.93
CA ASN A 99 -45.38 15.99 35.14
C ASN A 99 -46.59 16.54 35.94
N PRO A 100 -47.85 16.28 35.52
CA PRO A 100 -49.08 16.59 36.25
C PRO A 100 -49.07 16.32 37.75
N ARG A 101 -48.35 15.27 38.17
CA ARG A 101 -48.22 14.93 39.58
C ARG A 101 -47.44 15.98 40.36
N GLN A 102 -46.38 16.55 39.78
CA GLN A 102 -45.53 17.54 40.45
C GLN A 102 -46.28 18.85 40.72
N GLY A 103 -47.07 19.33 39.76
CA GLY A 103 -47.90 20.51 39.96
C GLY A 103 -48.99 20.26 41.01
N ARG A 104 -49.62 19.08 41.02
CA ARG A 104 -50.65 18.71 42.01
C ARG A 104 -50.10 18.60 43.43
N ASP A 105 -48.94 17.97 43.58
CA ASP A 105 -48.24 17.84 44.86
C ASP A 105 -47.88 19.23 45.43
N PHE A 106 -47.45 20.16 44.55
CA PHE A 106 -47.18 21.55 44.92
C PHE A 106 -48.44 22.36 45.27
N ALA A 107 -49.54 22.18 44.54
CA ALA A 107 -50.82 22.82 44.86
C ALA A 107 -51.31 22.41 46.26
N SER A 108 -51.20 21.11 46.56
CA SER A 108 -51.60 20.51 47.84
C SER A 108 -50.74 21.02 49.00
N SER A 109 -49.43 21.09 48.82
CA SER A 109 -48.51 21.58 49.87
C SER A 109 -48.61 23.09 50.10
N SER A 110 -49.07 23.85 49.10
CA SER A 110 -49.27 25.31 49.17
C SER A 110 -50.61 25.74 49.78
N GLY A 111 -51.40 24.81 50.33
CA GLY A 111 -52.66 25.11 51.04
C GLY A 111 -53.85 25.47 50.16
N LYS A 112 -53.76 25.31 48.83
CA LYS A 112 -54.89 25.44 47.91
C LYS A 112 -55.64 24.09 47.83
N LEU A 113 -56.75 23.96 48.55
CA LEU A 113 -57.59 22.75 48.55
C LEU A 113 -58.12 22.45 47.14
N ALA A 114 -57.55 21.42 46.50
CA ALA A 114 -57.87 21.01 45.14
C ALA A 114 -59.23 20.30 45.04
N LYS A 115 -60.12 20.82 44.19
CA LYS A 115 -61.21 20.04 43.58
C LYS A 115 -60.89 19.83 42.10
N THR A 116 -60.45 18.61 41.78
CA THR A 116 -60.47 17.90 40.48
C THR A 116 -59.75 18.49 39.24
N ASP A 117 -58.75 17.71 38.79
CA ASP A 117 -58.29 17.38 37.42
C ASP A 117 -57.75 18.43 36.43
N GLN A 118 -57.62 19.71 36.77
CA GLN A 118 -56.81 20.68 36.01
C GLN A 118 -56.05 21.60 36.98
N ILE A 119 -54.72 21.71 36.83
CA ILE A 119 -53.91 22.63 37.63
C ILE A 119 -54.02 24.00 36.98
N ASP A 120 -54.43 25.02 37.75
CA ASP A 120 -54.55 26.36 37.19
C ASP A 120 -53.19 26.92 36.74
N ALA A 121 -53.20 27.74 35.68
CA ALA A 121 -52.02 28.41 35.16
C ALA A 121 -51.26 29.23 36.22
N ALA A 122 -51.97 29.74 37.24
CA ALA A 122 -51.38 30.51 38.33
C ALA A 122 -50.50 29.64 39.27
N VAL A 123 -50.91 28.41 39.55
CA VAL A 123 -50.14 27.43 40.32
C VAL A 123 -48.92 27.00 39.53
N LEU A 124 -49.03 26.82 38.20
CA LEU A 124 -47.87 26.50 37.35
C LEU A 124 -46.84 27.64 37.32
N ALA A 125 -47.28 28.90 37.22
CA ALA A 125 -46.39 30.06 37.31
C ALA A 125 -45.68 30.12 38.68
N HIS A 126 -46.42 29.88 39.77
CA HIS A 126 -45.86 29.84 41.12
C HIS A 126 -44.89 28.66 41.31
N PHE A 127 -45.21 27.49 40.77
CA PHE A 127 -44.33 26.32 40.77
C PHE A 127 -42.98 26.66 40.11
N GLY A 128 -43.01 27.32 38.95
CA GLY A 128 -41.81 27.76 38.24
C GLY A 128 -40.93 28.66 39.11
N GLU A 129 -41.54 29.66 39.73
CA GLU A 129 -40.81 30.61 40.58
C GLU A 129 -40.21 29.95 41.82
N ALA A 130 -40.96 29.06 42.48
CA ALA A 130 -40.57 28.43 43.74
C ALA A 130 -39.54 27.32 43.55
N LEU A 131 -39.71 26.47 42.54
CA LEU A 131 -38.92 25.23 42.38
C LEU A 131 -37.93 25.28 41.22
N ARG A 132 -38.05 26.24 40.28
CA ARG A 132 -37.15 26.47 39.15
C ARG A 132 -36.78 25.18 38.41
N PRO A 133 -37.77 24.47 37.85
CA PRO A 133 -37.53 23.19 37.19
C PRO A 133 -36.54 23.34 36.02
N PRO A 134 -35.74 22.30 35.71
CA PRO A 134 -34.84 22.35 34.56
C PRO A 134 -35.62 22.51 33.26
N MET A 135 -35.06 23.29 32.33
CA MET A 135 -35.65 23.48 30.99
C MET A 135 -35.73 22.14 30.25
N THR A 136 -36.89 21.87 29.66
CA THR A 136 -37.10 20.64 28.90
C THR A 136 -36.47 20.78 27.52
N VAL A 137 -35.39 20.06 27.21
CA VAL A 137 -34.82 20.09 25.85
C VAL A 137 -35.71 19.26 24.93
N LEU A 138 -36.57 19.92 24.13
CA LEU A 138 -37.28 19.24 23.07
C LEU A 138 -36.27 18.92 21.96
N ALA A 139 -36.04 17.63 21.70
CA ALA A 139 -35.25 17.21 20.55
C ALA A 139 -35.86 17.88 19.31
N SER A 140 -35.05 18.64 18.56
CA SER A 140 -35.46 19.36 17.36
C SER A 140 -35.90 18.36 16.29
N LYS A 141 -37.12 17.85 16.43
CA LYS A 141 -37.86 17.14 15.42
C LYS A 141 -38.26 18.20 14.40
N CYS A 142 -37.37 18.49 13.44
CA CYS A 142 -37.81 18.93 12.12
C CYS A 142 -38.56 17.76 11.47
N ASN A 143 -39.74 17.46 12.01
CA ASN A 143 -40.70 16.48 11.51
C ASN A 143 -42.07 17.04 11.90
N PHE A 144 -42.48 18.11 11.23
CA PHE A 144 -43.88 18.49 11.20
C PHE A 144 -44.37 18.48 9.76
N ALA A 145 -45.13 17.44 9.48
CA ALA A 145 -46.05 17.18 8.38
C ALA A 145 -46.08 18.18 7.19
N PHE A 146 -45.44 17.78 6.09
CA PHE A 146 -45.91 18.12 4.75
C PHE A 146 -47.24 17.40 4.48
N ARG A 147 -48.35 17.99 4.90
CA ARG A 147 -49.71 17.59 4.49
C ARG A 147 -50.58 18.82 4.29
N SER A 148 -50.33 19.52 3.19
CA SER A 148 -51.27 20.29 2.36
C SER A 148 -50.46 21.37 1.63
N GLY A 149 -50.48 21.32 0.31
CA GLY A 149 -49.77 22.28 -0.54
C GLY A 149 -50.39 23.67 -0.47
N SER A 150 -50.10 24.43 0.58
CA SER A 150 -50.38 25.87 0.63
C SER A 150 -49.16 26.63 1.15
N TRP A 151 -48.49 27.31 0.23
CA TRP A 151 -47.39 28.23 0.51
C TRP A 151 -47.95 29.52 1.11
N GLN A 152 -48.25 29.57 2.42
CA GLN A 152 -48.68 30.84 3.03
C GLN A 152 -48.19 31.12 4.47
N LEU A 153 -47.36 30.29 5.07
CA LEU A 153 -46.76 30.56 6.40
C LEU A 153 -45.27 30.91 6.32
N LEU A 154 -44.91 31.83 5.42
CA LEU A 154 -43.52 32.26 5.23
C LEU A 154 -43.35 33.78 5.27
N VAL A 155 -44.14 34.49 6.09
CA VAL A 155 -44.08 35.96 6.15
C VAL A 155 -43.54 36.51 7.48
N ILE A 156 -43.43 35.75 8.57
CA ILE A 156 -43.01 36.32 9.87
C ILE A 156 -41.61 35.86 10.37
N PHE A 157 -40.99 34.84 9.78
CA PHE A 157 -39.68 34.35 10.25
C PHE A 157 -38.50 34.81 9.36
N GLY A 158 -38.07 36.05 9.58
CA GLY A 158 -36.70 36.56 9.49
C GLY A 158 -35.79 36.09 8.33
N LYS A 159 -35.51 37.01 7.39
CA LYS A 159 -34.52 36.93 6.28
C LYS A 159 -33.17 36.24 6.62
N MET A 160 -32.72 36.26 7.87
CA MET A 160 -31.46 35.66 8.35
C MET A 160 -31.43 34.12 8.33
N LYS A 161 -32.57 33.43 8.53
CA LYS A 161 -32.66 31.96 8.45
C LYS A 161 -32.69 31.47 7.00
N ILE A 162 -33.34 32.24 6.12
CA ILE A 162 -33.42 31.94 4.68
C ILE A 162 -32.03 31.97 4.06
N GLU A 163 -31.19 32.93 4.43
CA GLU A 163 -29.85 33.03 3.85
C GLU A 163 -28.89 31.93 4.34
N ARG A 164 -28.98 31.53 5.62
CA ARG A 164 -28.25 30.34 6.13
C ARG A 164 -28.74 29.04 5.48
N PHE A 165 -30.05 28.86 5.35
CA PHE A 165 -30.63 27.69 4.69
C PHE A 165 -30.23 27.63 3.21
N ARG A 166 -30.29 28.78 2.51
CA ARG A 166 -29.84 28.90 1.12
C ARG A 166 -28.36 28.53 0.98
N LYS A 167 -27.49 29.03 1.86
CA LYS A 167 -26.06 28.68 1.88
C LYS A 167 -25.80 27.19 2.12
N ILE A 168 -26.62 26.54 2.96
CA ILE A 168 -26.53 25.08 3.19
C ILE A 168 -26.98 24.30 1.95
N VAL A 169 -28.09 24.68 1.33
CA VAL A 169 -28.57 24.03 0.09
C VAL A 169 -27.58 24.24 -1.05
N GLU A 170 -27.02 25.44 -1.16
CA GLU A 170 -25.96 25.78 -2.13
C GLU A 170 -24.71 24.93 -1.89
N LEU A 171 -24.27 24.78 -0.64
CA LEU A 171 -23.18 23.87 -0.27
C LEU A 171 -23.49 22.40 -0.62
N LEU A 172 -24.71 21.92 -0.33
CA LEU A 172 -25.11 20.54 -0.64
C LEU A 172 -25.23 20.32 -2.15
N SER A 173 -25.62 21.33 -2.92
CA SER A 173 -25.66 21.25 -4.37
C SER A 173 -24.28 21.06 -4.97
N LEU A 174 -23.21 21.59 -4.35
CA LEU A 174 -21.80 21.33 -4.74
C LEU A 174 -21.39 19.87 -4.59
N LEU A 175 -22.15 19.09 -3.81
CA LEU A 175 -21.92 17.66 -3.68
C LEU A 175 -22.55 16.87 -4.83
N LEU A 176 -23.44 17.44 -5.63
CA LEU A 176 -24.03 16.74 -6.78
C LEU A 176 -22.98 16.49 -7.87
N PRO A 177 -23.06 15.35 -8.59
CA PRO A 177 -22.10 15.03 -9.65
C PRO A 177 -22.22 15.95 -10.88
N ASN A 178 -23.37 16.59 -11.09
CA ASN A 178 -23.60 17.61 -12.12
C ASN A 178 -24.78 18.49 -11.66
N GLN A 179 -24.58 19.80 -11.51
CA GLN A 179 -25.62 20.73 -11.04
C GLN A 179 -26.52 21.27 -12.15
N ASP A 180 -26.04 21.26 -13.40
CA ASP A 180 -26.76 21.78 -14.56
C ASP A 180 -27.95 20.89 -14.95
N HIS A 181 -27.85 19.60 -14.61
CA HIS A 181 -28.84 18.58 -14.95
C HIS A 181 -29.54 17.98 -13.75
N LEU A 182 -29.05 18.19 -12.53
CA LEU A 182 -29.61 17.57 -11.33
C LEU A 182 -29.97 18.61 -10.28
N GLN A 183 -31.15 18.43 -9.68
CA GLN A 183 -31.61 19.22 -8.56
C GLN A 183 -31.77 18.36 -7.30
N LEU A 184 -31.25 18.85 -6.18
CA LEU A 184 -31.44 18.22 -4.87
C LEU A 184 -32.87 18.49 -4.38
N GLN A 185 -33.62 17.43 -4.13
CA GLN A 185 -34.99 17.49 -3.59
C GLN A 185 -35.02 17.32 -2.07
N GLY A 186 -34.08 16.54 -1.51
CA GLY A 186 -34.02 16.29 -0.08
C GLY A 186 -32.87 15.35 0.31
N TYR A 187 -32.73 15.10 1.61
CA TYR A 187 -31.75 14.16 2.13
C TYR A 187 -32.28 13.44 3.39
N GLU A 188 -31.77 12.24 3.61
CA GLU A 188 -31.94 11.46 4.83
C GLU A 188 -30.56 11.10 5.37
N LEU A 189 -30.37 11.26 6.68
CA LEU A 189 -29.13 10.95 7.38
C LEU A 189 -29.37 9.77 8.34
N ASP A 190 -28.72 8.65 8.08
CA ASP A 190 -28.61 7.54 9.01
C ASP A 190 -27.27 7.62 9.75
N GLN A 191 -27.33 7.98 11.03
CA GLN A 191 -26.14 8.10 11.87
C GLN A 191 -25.60 6.74 12.33
N ASN A 192 -26.45 5.71 12.40
CA ASN A 192 -26.05 4.39 12.87
C ASN A 192 -25.25 3.66 11.79
N ASP A 193 -25.79 3.65 10.57
CA ASP A 193 -25.14 3.01 9.43
C ASP A 193 -24.13 3.92 8.73
N ARG A 194 -24.01 5.18 9.18
CA ARG A 194 -23.20 6.23 8.55
C ARG A 194 -23.50 6.34 7.06
N GLN A 195 -24.78 6.48 6.73
CA GLN A 195 -25.25 6.63 5.36
C GLN A 195 -25.97 7.96 5.19
N ILE A 196 -25.69 8.63 4.08
CA ILE A 196 -26.41 9.81 3.63
C ILE A 196 -27.09 9.42 2.32
N ARG A 197 -28.42 9.52 2.31
CA ARG A 197 -29.23 9.30 1.13
C ARG A 197 -29.71 10.65 0.64
N VAL A 198 -29.39 11.01 -0.60
CA VAL A 198 -29.84 12.25 -1.23
C VAL A 198 -30.84 11.93 -2.33
N SER A 199 -32.00 12.58 -2.26
CA SER A 199 -33.05 12.49 -3.28
C SER A 199 -32.80 13.58 -4.31
N VAL A 200 -32.60 13.17 -5.55
CA VAL A 200 -32.14 14.03 -6.65
C VAL A 200 -33.03 13.79 -7.86
N GLU A 201 -33.39 14.85 -8.57
CA GLU A 201 -34.22 14.77 -9.77
C GLU A 201 -33.49 15.35 -10.97
N SER A 202 -33.68 14.75 -12.15
CA SER A 202 -33.24 15.34 -13.42
C SER A 202 -34.10 16.55 -13.77
N ILE A 203 -33.45 17.67 -14.08
CA ILE A 203 -34.11 18.90 -14.57
C ILE A 203 -34.03 19.03 -16.09
N GLN A 204 -33.57 17.98 -16.80
CA GLN A 204 -33.44 18.01 -18.25
C GLN A 204 -34.81 18.00 -18.94
N LYS A 205 -35.12 19.08 -19.67
CA LYS A 205 -36.38 19.22 -20.42
C LYS A 205 -36.35 18.58 -21.80
N THR A 206 -35.16 18.41 -22.37
CA THR A 206 -34.96 17.84 -23.71
C THR A 206 -33.79 16.87 -23.70
N ILE A 207 -33.95 15.74 -24.41
CA ILE A 207 -32.94 14.69 -24.46
C ILE A 207 -32.91 14.06 -25.86
N ARG A 208 -31.74 13.59 -26.31
CA ARG A 208 -31.60 12.89 -27.59
C ARG A 208 -31.88 11.39 -27.46
N CYS A 209 -32.59 10.83 -28.44
CA CYS A 209 -32.82 9.39 -28.50
C CYS A 209 -31.49 8.64 -28.74
N PRO A 210 -31.12 7.65 -27.91
CA PRO A 210 -29.83 6.94 -28.04
C PRO A 210 -29.73 6.03 -29.27
N VAL A 211 -30.76 5.98 -30.12
CA VAL A 211 -30.81 5.10 -31.32
C VAL A 211 -30.82 5.93 -32.60
N CYS A 212 -31.67 6.95 -32.70
CA CYS A 212 -31.82 7.76 -33.90
C CYS A 212 -31.35 9.21 -33.73
N ASP A 213 -30.81 9.56 -32.56
CA ASP A 213 -30.34 10.90 -32.17
C ASP A 213 -31.38 12.04 -32.19
N GLN A 214 -32.64 11.73 -32.54
CA GLN A 214 -33.71 12.72 -32.56
C GLN A 214 -34.00 13.29 -31.16
N VAL A 215 -34.20 14.61 -31.09
CA VAL A 215 -34.54 15.31 -29.85
C VAL A 215 -35.96 14.95 -29.42
N ALA A 216 -36.09 14.53 -28.17
CA ALA A 216 -37.35 14.23 -27.51
C ALA A 216 -37.64 15.25 -26.40
N HIS A 217 -38.91 15.60 -26.26
CA HIS A 217 -39.44 16.54 -25.26
C HIS A 217 -40.61 15.95 -24.48
N ARG A 218 -41.31 14.94 -25.04
CA ARG A 218 -42.49 14.34 -24.40
C ARG A 218 -42.09 13.26 -23.39
N VAL A 219 -42.34 13.54 -22.12
CA VAL A 219 -42.14 12.58 -21.02
C VAL A 219 -43.27 11.56 -21.00
N HIS A 220 -42.94 10.28 -20.95
CA HIS A 220 -43.86 9.16 -20.76
C HIS A 220 -44.10 8.87 -19.28
N SER A 221 -43.01 8.73 -18.51
CA SER A 221 -43.07 8.39 -17.08
C SER A 221 -41.72 8.68 -16.41
N HIS A 222 -41.68 8.67 -15.08
CA HIS A 222 -40.41 8.73 -14.33
C HIS A 222 -39.95 7.33 -13.91
N TYR A 223 -38.68 7.21 -13.55
CA TYR A 223 -38.04 5.98 -13.12
C TYR A 223 -36.93 6.31 -12.12
N GLU A 224 -36.86 5.59 -11.00
CA GLU A 224 -35.86 5.81 -9.97
C GLU A 224 -34.63 4.91 -10.12
N ARG A 225 -33.45 5.46 -9.81
CA ARG A 225 -32.18 4.76 -9.79
C ARG A 225 -31.44 5.05 -8.50
N THR A 226 -30.91 4.00 -7.89
CA THR A 226 -30.02 4.11 -6.73
C THR A 226 -28.57 4.03 -7.19
N LEU A 227 -27.78 5.07 -6.91
CA LEU A 227 -26.35 5.15 -7.24
C LEU A 227 -25.55 5.32 -5.95
N ALA A 228 -24.49 4.54 -5.77
CA ALA A 228 -23.46 4.91 -4.80
C ALA A 228 -22.55 6.00 -5.40
N ASP A 229 -22.10 6.91 -4.55
CA ASP A 229 -21.26 8.03 -4.94
C ASP A 229 -20.08 8.21 -3.97
N LEU A 230 -19.27 9.24 -4.19
CA LEU A 230 -18.15 9.58 -3.32
C LEU A 230 -18.62 9.79 -1.88
N PRO A 231 -17.91 9.21 -0.90
CA PRO A 231 -18.26 9.35 0.50
C PRO A 231 -18.15 10.81 0.93
N TRP A 232 -18.96 11.19 1.92
CA TRP A 232 -18.83 12.47 2.59
C TRP A 232 -18.26 12.26 3.98
N ALA A 233 -16.97 12.59 4.14
CA ALA A 233 -16.21 12.26 5.34
C ALA A 233 -16.34 10.75 5.67
N ASP A 234 -16.91 10.42 6.82
CA ASP A 234 -17.12 9.04 7.26
C ASP A 234 -18.45 8.42 6.83
N TYR A 235 -19.21 9.10 5.96
CA TYR A 235 -20.52 8.67 5.52
C TYR A 235 -20.51 8.16 4.09
N GLN A 236 -21.17 7.04 3.85
CA GLN A 236 -21.45 6.55 2.50
C GLN A 236 -22.54 7.43 1.88
N LEU A 237 -22.32 7.90 0.65
CA LEU A 237 -23.30 8.69 -0.08
C LEU A 237 -24.07 7.80 -1.07
N ILE A 238 -25.40 7.81 -0.95
CA ILE A 238 -26.32 7.11 -1.85
C ILE A 238 -27.21 8.17 -2.51
N ILE A 239 -27.16 8.25 -3.84
CA ILE A 239 -28.05 9.10 -4.63
C ILE A 239 -29.26 8.27 -5.05
N GLN A 240 -30.45 8.69 -4.62
CA GLN A 240 -31.72 8.28 -5.20
C GLN A 240 -32.08 9.27 -6.30
N LEU A 241 -31.81 8.86 -7.53
CA LEU A 241 -31.98 9.69 -8.71
C LEU A 241 -33.29 9.34 -9.43
N THR A 242 -34.19 10.31 -9.53
CA THR A 242 -35.39 10.24 -10.36
C THR A 242 -35.06 10.73 -11.76
N VAL A 243 -35.24 9.85 -12.75
CA VAL A 243 -35.00 10.13 -14.17
C VAL A 243 -36.25 9.99 -15.03
N GLY A 244 -36.35 10.79 -16.09
CA GLY A 244 -37.42 10.74 -17.08
C GLY A 244 -37.26 9.60 -18.10
N LYS A 245 -38.39 8.98 -18.48
CA LYS A 245 -38.54 8.20 -19.72
C LYS A 245 -39.25 9.06 -20.74
N PHE A 246 -38.70 9.15 -21.95
CA PHE A 246 -39.20 9.98 -23.04
C PHE A 246 -39.74 9.13 -24.18
N PHE A 247 -40.71 9.67 -24.90
CA PHE A 247 -41.13 9.14 -26.18
C PHE A 247 -40.16 9.59 -27.28
N CYS A 248 -39.88 8.70 -28.23
CA CYS A 248 -39.26 9.06 -29.50
C CYS A 248 -40.35 9.27 -30.54
N ASP A 249 -40.53 10.52 -30.98
CA ASP A 249 -41.54 10.87 -31.99
C ASP A 249 -41.08 10.52 -33.43
N GLN A 250 -39.83 10.07 -33.61
CA GLN A 250 -39.37 9.63 -34.92
C GLN A 250 -40.10 8.34 -35.35
N GLU A 251 -40.86 8.43 -36.44
CA GLU A 251 -41.67 7.33 -36.97
C GLU A 251 -40.81 6.10 -37.31
N THR A 252 -39.68 6.33 -37.98
CA THR A 252 -38.75 5.27 -38.42
C THR A 252 -37.91 4.67 -37.28
N CYS A 253 -37.91 5.28 -36.08
CA CYS A 253 -37.11 4.78 -34.97
C CYS A 253 -37.78 3.56 -34.32
N LYS A 254 -37.04 2.45 -34.25
CA LYS A 254 -37.47 1.22 -33.56
C LYS A 254 -37.66 1.41 -32.06
N ARG A 255 -37.01 2.42 -31.46
CA ARG A 255 -37.07 2.71 -30.03
C ARG A 255 -38.09 3.81 -29.76
N LYS A 256 -39.30 3.42 -29.38
CA LYS A 256 -40.40 4.37 -29.09
C LYS A 256 -40.37 4.98 -27.69
N ILE A 257 -39.81 4.29 -26.70
CA ILE A 257 -39.64 4.82 -25.34
C ILE A 257 -38.20 4.56 -24.90
N PHE A 258 -37.54 5.58 -24.34
CA PHE A 258 -36.19 5.45 -23.80
C PHE A 258 -36.02 6.24 -22.51
N THR A 259 -35.16 5.75 -21.62
CA THR A 259 -34.75 6.50 -20.42
C THR A 259 -33.71 7.53 -20.78
N GLU A 260 -33.81 8.72 -20.20
CA GLU A 260 -32.80 9.76 -20.36
C GLU A 260 -31.38 9.29 -19.98
N ARG A 261 -30.38 9.95 -20.57
CA ARG A 261 -28.97 9.61 -20.44
C ARG A 261 -28.20 10.82 -19.91
N ILE A 262 -27.77 10.74 -18.66
CA ILE A 262 -26.91 11.75 -18.02
C ILE A 262 -25.48 11.23 -18.02
N ALA A 263 -24.81 11.35 -19.17
CA ALA A 263 -23.52 10.70 -19.41
C ALA A 263 -22.48 11.08 -18.36
N GLU A 264 -22.37 12.36 -18.00
CA GLU A 264 -21.40 12.86 -17.00
C GLU A 264 -21.60 12.28 -15.60
N VAL A 265 -22.83 11.85 -15.28
CA VAL A 265 -23.17 11.33 -13.95
C VAL A 265 -23.01 9.81 -13.91
N MET A 266 -23.51 9.09 -14.91
CA MET A 266 -23.54 7.63 -14.88
C MET A 266 -23.62 6.99 -16.28
N ALA A 267 -22.99 5.83 -16.41
CA ALA A 267 -23.22 4.95 -17.56
C ALA A 267 -24.62 4.27 -17.50
N PRO A 268 -25.15 3.78 -18.65
CA PRO A 268 -26.32 2.92 -18.67
C PRO A 268 -26.19 1.75 -17.69
N TRP A 269 -27.25 1.47 -16.92
CA TRP A 269 -27.30 0.37 -15.94
C TRP A 269 -26.31 0.44 -14.76
N ALA A 270 -25.42 1.45 -14.73
CA ALA A 270 -24.50 1.65 -13.63
C ALA A 270 -25.26 1.88 -12.31
N ARG A 271 -24.71 1.32 -11.24
CA ARG A 271 -25.19 1.52 -9.85
C ARG A 271 -24.26 2.45 -9.06
N ARG A 272 -23.39 3.17 -9.76
CA ARG A 272 -22.39 4.09 -9.23
C ARG A 272 -22.25 5.27 -10.15
N THR A 273 -21.86 6.42 -9.61
CA THR A 273 -21.48 7.57 -10.41
C THR A 273 -20.18 7.32 -11.18
N GLN A 274 -19.98 8.08 -12.26
CA GLN A 274 -18.73 8.05 -13.02
C GLN A 274 -17.54 8.48 -12.17
N ARG A 275 -17.68 9.57 -11.39
CA ARG A 275 -16.62 10.06 -10.50
C ARG A 275 -16.20 9.04 -9.45
N LEU A 276 -17.15 8.30 -8.84
CA LEU A 276 -16.81 7.20 -7.95
C LEU A 276 -16.09 6.08 -8.68
N SER A 277 -16.58 5.71 -9.87
CA SER A 277 -15.96 4.65 -10.68
C SER A 277 -14.53 5.01 -11.07
N ALA A 278 -14.25 6.27 -11.40
CA ALA A 278 -12.92 6.78 -11.69
C ALA A 278 -11.97 6.69 -10.48
N GLN A 279 -12.42 7.10 -9.29
CA GLN A 279 -11.62 6.96 -8.06
C GLN A 279 -11.34 5.48 -7.73
N LEU A 280 -12.34 4.61 -7.84
CA LEU A 280 -12.17 3.18 -7.62
C LEU A 280 -11.22 2.55 -8.64
N SER A 281 -11.26 2.95 -9.91
CA SER A 281 -10.29 2.53 -10.92
C SER A 281 -8.86 2.94 -10.55
N ALA A 282 -8.66 4.17 -10.08
CA ALA A 282 -7.36 4.65 -9.63
C ALA A 282 -6.83 3.87 -8.41
N ILE A 283 -7.71 3.52 -7.47
CA ILE A 283 -7.40 2.63 -6.34
C ILE A 283 -7.04 1.23 -6.84
N ALA A 284 -7.84 0.66 -7.75
CA ALA A 284 -7.65 -0.68 -8.27
C ALA A 284 -6.32 -0.83 -9.01
N LEU A 285 -5.93 0.16 -9.83
CA LEU A 285 -4.67 0.18 -10.56
C LEU A 285 -3.47 0.10 -9.58
N ARG A 286 -3.48 0.90 -8.51
CA ARG A 286 -2.37 0.95 -7.53
C ARG A 286 -2.37 -0.24 -6.55
N SER A 287 -3.53 -0.68 -6.09
CA SER A 287 -3.66 -1.62 -4.97
C SER A 287 -4.05 -3.05 -5.39
N GLY A 288 -4.48 -3.25 -6.64
CA GLY A 288 -5.00 -4.52 -7.14
C GLY A 288 -6.34 -4.92 -6.52
N GLY A 289 -6.77 -6.16 -6.75
CA GLY A 289 -8.12 -6.61 -6.37
C GLY A 289 -8.41 -6.59 -4.86
N VAL A 290 -7.65 -7.36 -4.06
CA VAL A 290 -7.91 -7.50 -2.61
C VAL A 290 -7.50 -6.26 -1.84
N GLY A 291 -6.32 -5.70 -2.18
CA GLY A 291 -5.84 -4.47 -1.56
C GLY A 291 -6.79 -3.30 -1.82
N GLY A 292 -7.25 -3.16 -3.07
CA GLY A 292 -8.24 -2.15 -3.45
C GLY A 292 -9.57 -2.34 -2.73
N ALA A 293 -10.10 -3.57 -2.67
CA ALA A 293 -11.37 -3.84 -1.98
C ALA A 293 -11.33 -3.46 -0.50
N LYS A 294 -10.26 -3.84 0.21
CA LYS A 294 -10.07 -3.45 1.62
C LYS A 294 -9.96 -1.94 1.80
N LEU A 295 -9.17 -1.27 0.95
CA LEU A 295 -9.03 0.19 1.01
C LEU A 295 -10.36 0.89 0.74
N SER A 296 -11.14 0.43 -0.25
CA SER A 296 -12.45 1.01 -0.55
C SER A 296 -13.44 0.88 0.61
N GLN A 297 -13.35 -0.19 1.41
CA GLN A 297 -14.18 -0.34 2.61
C GLN A 297 -13.81 0.70 3.67
N THR A 298 -12.52 0.92 3.90
CA THR A 298 -12.03 1.96 4.83
C THR A 298 -12.39 3.37 4.36
N LEU A 299 -12.49 3.58 3.05
CA LEU A 299 -12.89 4.84 2.44
C LEU A 299 -14.41 4.94 2.20
N HIS A 300 -15.23 4.12 2.87
CA HIS A 300 -16.69 4.20 2.79
C HIS A 300 -17.27 4.13 1.36
N CYS A 301 -16.57 3.46 0.45
CA CYS A 301 -16.98 3.22 -0.93
C CYS A 301 -16.78 1.75 -1.33
N GLY A 302 -17.06 0.85 -0.39
CA GLY A 302 -16.71 -0.56 -0.44
C GLY A 302 -17.19 -1.29 -1.69
N VAL A 303 -16.26 -1.92 -2.41
CA VAL A 303 -16.56 -2.83 -3.53
C VAL A 303 -15.81 -4.15 -3.41
N SER A 304 -16.29 -5.17 -4.13
CA SER A 304 -15.66 -6.48 -4.13
C SER A 304 -14.32 -6.50 -4.88
N ARG A 305 -13.48 -7.49 -4.55
CA ARG A 305 -12.24 -7.79 -5.32
C ARG A 305 -12.52 -7.90 -6.81
N ASN A 306 -13.61 -8.57 -7.21
CA ASN A 306 -13.94 -8.79 -8.61
C ASN A 306 -14.32 -7.47 -9.31
N THR A 307 -15.00 -6.57 -8.59
CA THR A 307 -15.30 -5.23 -9.10
C THR A 307 -14.02 -4.45 -9.38
N MET A 308 -13.06 -4.47 -8.46
CA MET A 308 -11.75 -3.84 -8.66
C MET A 308 -11.03 -4.38 -9.91
N LEU A 309 -11.02 -5.71 -10.09
CA LEU A 309 -10.38 -6.31 -11.27
C LEU A 309 -11.11 -5.96 -12.56
N SER A 310 -12.45 -5.94 -12.54
CA SER A 310 -13.28 -5.55 -13.68
C SER A 310 -13.05 -4.08 -14.07
N LEU A 311 -12.90 -3.19 -13.09
CA LEU A 311 -12.59 -1.78 -13.34
C LEU A 311 -11.26 -1.60 -14.07
N ILE A 312 -10.23 -2.38 -13.72
CA ILE A 312 -8.94 -2.39 -14.43
C ILE A 312 -9.11 -2.89 -15.88
N GLN A 313 -9.89 -3.97 -16.07
CA GLN A 313 -10.12 -4.53 -17.42
C GLN A 313 -10.87 -3.58 -18.35
N GLN A 314 -11.76 -2.75 -17.79
CA GLN A 314 -12.54 -1.77 -18.53
C GLN A 314 -11.74 -0.53 -18.93
N GLN A 315 -10.53 -0.33 -18.38
CA GLN A 315 -9.68 0.78 -18.79
C GLN A 315 -9.13 0.54 -20.20
N SER A 316 -9.25 1.56 -21.05
CA SER A 316 -8.57 1.62 -22.33
C SER A 316 -7.06 1.76 -22.10
N LEU A 317 -6.28 1.04 -22.91
CA LEU A 317 -4.84 1.28 -22.98
C LEU A 317 -4.60 2.60 -23.73
N PRO A 318 -3.54 3.35 -23.39
CA PRO A 318 -3.13 4.49 -24.19
C PRO A 318 -2.75 4.04 -25.61
N GLU A 319 -2.94 4.93 -26.59
CA GLU A 319 -2.43 4.71 -27.94
C GLU A 319 -0.90 4.62 -27.90
N ILE A 320 -0.34 3.65 -28.62
CA ILE A 320 1.10 3.43 -28.66
C ILE A 320 1.72 4.44 -29.64
N THR A 321 2.55 5.34 -29.11
CA THR A 321 3.46 6.14 -29.93
C THR A 321 4.78 5.37 -30.06
N THR A 322 5.25 5.14 -31.27
CA THR A 322 6.52 4.44 -31.50
C THR A 322 7.68 5.28 -30.94
N PRO A 323 8.51 4.74 -30.03
CA PRO A 323 9.67 5.47 -29.49
C PRO A 323 10.85 5.44 -30.49
N ARG A 324 11.73 6.44 -30.41
CA ARG A 324 13.01 6.40 -31.16
C ARG A 324 13.99 5.40 -30.52
N ILE A 325 14.00 5.32 -29.19
CA ILE A 325 14.91 4.44 -28.44
C ILE A 325 14.11 3.42 -27.64
N LEU A 326 14.20 2.15 -28.01
CA LEU A 326 13.43 1.06 -27.42
C LEU A 326 14.33 0.10 -26.64
N GLY A 327 13.96 -0.17 -25.39
CA GLY A 327 14.58 -1.15 -24.52
C GLY A 327 13.79 -2.46 -24.52
N VAL A 328 14.49 -3.56 -24.73
CA VAL A 328 13.92 -4.90 -24.83
C VAL A 328 14.63 -5.83 -23.87
N ASP A 329 13.84 -6.53 -23.06
CA ASP A 329 14.36 -7.54 -22.14
C ASP A 329 13.29 -8.58 -21.80
N ASP A 330 13.69 -9.68 -21.17
CA ASP A 330 12.80 -10.74 -20.77
C ASP A 330 12.27 -10.54 -19.33
N PHE A 331 11.04 -11.00 -19.10
CA PHE A 331 10.49 -11.12 -17.76
C PHE A 331 9.92 -12.51 -17.53
N ALA A 332 10.18 -13.08 -16.36
CA ALA A 332 9.63 -14.38 -16.02
C ALA A 332 8.17 -14.24 -15.54
N PHE A 333 7.22 -14.96 -16.15
CA PHE A 333 5.89 -15.20 -15.55
C PHE A 333 6.02 -16.04 -14.29
N ARG A 334 6.70 -17.18 -14.44
CA ARG A 334 7.14 -18.07 -13.37
C ARG A 334 8.57 -18.46 -13.67
N ARG A 335 9.47 -18.14 -12.73
CA ARG A 335 10.91 -18.32 -12.88
C ARG A 335 11.24 -19.76 -13.30
N GLY A 336 12.00 -19.89 -14.40
CA GLY A 336 12.41 -21.19 -14.95
C GLY A 336 11.32 -21.96 -15.71
N GLN A 337 10.18 -21.36 -16.04
CA GLN A 337 9.12 -22.02 -16.80
C GLN A 337 8.69 -21.23 -18.02
N ARG A 338 8.15 -20.03 -17.83
CA ARG A 338 7.57 -19.21 -18.90
C ARG A 338 8.06 -17.78 -18.77
N TYR A 339 8.48 -17.21 -19.89
CA TYR A 339 8.99 -15.85 -20.03
C TYR A 339 8.11 -15.09 -21.02
N GLY A 340 8.04 -13.78 -20.86
CA GLY A 340 7.50 -12.83 -21.83
C GLY A 340 8.54 -11.75 -22.09
N THR A 341 8.27 -10.85 -23.03
CA THR A 341 9.16 -9.74 -23.37
C THR A 341 8.55 -8.43 -22.90
N ILE A 342 9.36 -7.56 -22.33
CA ILE A 342 8.97 -6.20 -21.94
C ILE A 342 9.58 -5.20 -22.93
N LEU A 343 8.76 -4.29 -23.44
CA LEU A 343 9.19 -3.18 -24.30
C LEU A 343 9.03 -1.87 -23.53
N VAL A 344 10.11 -1.08 -23.47
CA VAL A 344 10.19 0.16 -22.68
C VAL A 344 10.73 1.27 -23.57
N ASP A 345 10.06 2.41 -23.58
CA ASP A 345 10.61 3.65 -24.11
C ASP A 345 11.79 4.10 -23.23
N LEU A 346 12.99 4.19 -23.80
CA LEU A 346 14.19 4.59 -23.07
C LEU A 346 14.40 6.11 -23.00
N GLU A 347 13.62 6.91 -23.72
CA GLU A 347 13.61 8.37 -23.61
C GLU A 347 12.72 8.80 -22.43
N ASP A 348 11.48 8.30 -22.39
CA ASP A 348 10.51 8.63 -21.34
C ASP A 348 10.52 7.66 -20.14
N HIS A 349 11.31 6.59 -20.22
CA HIS A 349 11.36 5.49 -19.25
C HIS A 349 10.00 4.79 -19.01
N ARG A 350 9.09 4.84 -19.99
CA ARG A 350 7.72 4.33 -19.87
C ARG A 350 7.57 2.93 -20.48
N PRO A 351 6.83 2.02 -19.83
CA PRO A 351 6.50 0.74 -20.44
C PRO A 351 5.50 0.93 -21.59
N ILE A 352 5.80 0.35 -22.74
CA ILE A 352 4.93 0.42 -23.92
C ILE A 352 4.01 -0.80 -23.96
N VAL A 353 4.61 -1.98 -23.93
CA VAL A 353 3.85 -3.23 -24.07
C VAL A 353 4.57 -4.39 -23.38
N LEU A 354 3.78 -5.38 -22.95
CA LEU A 354 4.27 -6.71 -22.62
C LEU A 354 3.87 -7.65 -23.76
N LEU A 355 4.82 -8.45 -24.24
CA LEU A 355 4.60 -9.53 -25.19
C LEU A 355 4.46 -10.87 -24.44
N PRO A 356 3.65 -11.82 -24.94
CA PRO A 356 3.26 -13.02 -24.20
C PRO A 356 4.36 -14.10 -24.11
N ASP A 357 5.42 -13.97 -24.90
CA ASP A 357 6.54 -14.89 -25.05
C ASP A 357 7.87 -14.14 -25.33
N ARG A 358 8.92 -14.91 -25.58
CA ARG A 358 10.29 -14.43 -25.88
C ARG A 358 10.75 -14.85 -27.27
N GLU A 359 9.82 -15.08 -28.19
CA GLU A 359 10.12 -15.55 -29.54
C GLU A 359 10.54 -14.40 -30.46
N ALA A 360 11.38 -14.71 -31.44
CA ALA A 360 11.86 -13.71 -32.40
C ALA A 360 10.71 -13.14 -33.25
N GLU A 361 9.81 -14.02 -33.69
CA GLU A 361 8.67 -13.71 -34.55
C GLU A 361 7.70 -12.71 -33.90
N THR A 362 7.45 -12.86 -32.59
CA THR A 362 6.55 -11.96 -31.84
C THR A 362 7.12 -10.55 -31.76
N LEU A 363 8.44 -10.42 -31.56
CA LEU A 363 9.12 -9.12 -31.53
C LEU A 363 9.23 -8.50 -32.93
N GLU A 364 9.57 -9.31 -33.93
CA GLU A 364 9.64 -8.92 -35.34
C GLU A 364 8.32 -8.28 -35.79
N LYS A 365 7.21 -9.01 -35.60
CA LYS A 365 5.87 -8.51 -35.96
C LYS A 365 5.52 -7.20 -35.26
N TRP A 366 5.86 -7.07 -33.97
CA TRP A 366 5.58 -5.84 -33.24
C TRP A 366 6.35 -4.64 -33.80
N LEU A 367 7.61 -4.83 -34.17
CA LEU A 367 8.45 -3.78 -34.78
C LEU A 367 7.94 -3.39 -36.18
N GLU A 368 7.46 -4.34 -36.97
CA GLU A 368 6.85 -4.07 -38.30
C GLU A 368 5.56 -3.23 -38.18
N GLU A 369 4.74 -3.51 -37.17
CA GLU A 369 3.52 -2.75 -36.89
C GLU A 369 3.80 -1.33 -36.33
N HIS A 370 5.01 -1.09 -35.82
CA HIS A 370 5.41 0.17 -35.18
C HIS A 370 6.73 0.69 -35.77
N PRO A 371 6.74 1.16 -37.05
CA PRO A 371 7.94 1.69 -37.68
C PRO A 371 8.37 3.02 -37.02
N GLY A 372 9.69 3.27 -36.98
CA GLY A 372 10.27 4.50 -36.44
C GLY A 372 11.28 4.33 -35.31
N VAL A 373 11.53 3.09 -34.84
CA VAL A 373 12.58 2.82 -33.85
C VAL A 373 13.96 2.98 -34.48
N GLU A 374 14.79 3.87 -33.93
CA GLU A 374 16.15 4.15 -34.40
C GLU A 374 17.22 3.36 -33.62
N VAL A 375 16.99 3.11 -32.33
CA VAL A 375 17.94 2.44 -31.44
C VAL A 375 17.25 1.37 -30.60
N LEU A 376 17.80 0.16 -30.59
CA LEU A 376 17.28 -1.00 -29.87
C LEU A 376 18.27 -1.49 -28.83
N SER A 377 17.97 -1.30 -27.54
CA SER A 377 18.78 -1.83 -26.45
C SER A 377 18.31 -3.21 -26.06
N ARG A 378 19.22 -4.19 -26.02
CA ARG A 378 18.91 -5.59 -25.67
C ARG A 378 20.02 -6.27 -24.90
N ASP A 379 19.68 -7.40 -24.30
CA ASP A 379 20.66 -8.37 -23.83
C ASP A 379 21.40 -9.05 -25.02
N ARG A 380 22.22 -10.06 -24.71
CA ARG A 380 22.96 -10.83 -25.72
C ARG A 380 22.18 -12.04 -26.27
N SER A 381 20.85 -12.02 -26.19
CA SER A 381 19.99 -13.07 -26.74
C SER A 381 20.07 -13.11 -28.27
N LYS A 382 20.39 -14.29 -28.81
CA LYS A 382 20.34 -14.54 -30.26
C LYS A 382 18.92 -14.38 -30.81
N THR A 383 17.90 -14.71 -30.02
CA THR A 383 16.49 -14.60 -30.39
C THR A 383 16.08 -13.13 -30.58
N TYR A 384 16.45 -12.25 -29.65
CA TYR A 384 16.17 -10.82 -29.79
C TYR A 384 17.00 -10.18 -30.91
N LYS A 385 18.27 -10.57 -31.06
CA LYS A 385 19.06 -10.15 -32.23
C LYS A 385 18.34 -10.48 -33.54
N GLN A 386 17.85 -11.70 -33.69
CA GLN A 386 17.15 -12.13 -34.90
C GLN A 386 15.86 -11.33 -35.13
N GLY A 387 15.00 -11.20 -34.12
CA GLY A 387 13.74 -10.46 -34.23
C GLY A 387 13.95 -8.98 -34.55
N MET A 388 14.95 -8.34 -33.92
CA MET A 388 15.30 -6.94 -34.17
C MET A 388 15.89 -6.72 -35.57
N THR A 389 16.78 -7.61 -36.02
CA THR A 389 17.42 -7.49 -37.34
C THR A 389 16.39 -7.61 -38.47
N LYS A 390 15.35 -8.42 -38.27
CA LYS A 390 14.27 -8.59 -39.25
C LYS A 390 13.21 -7.48 -39.17
N GLY A 391 12.72 -7.18 -37.97
CA GLY A 391 11.62 -6.23 -37.79
C GLY A 391 12.02 -4.75 -37.86
N ALA A 392 13.29 -4.42 -37.61
CA ALA A 392 13.82 -3.06 -37.70
C ALA A 392 15.29 -3.08 -38.18
N PRO A 393 15.54 -3.40 -39.46
CA PRO A 393 16.90 -3.60 -39.99
C PRO A 393 17.78 -2.34 -39.91
N GLU A 394 17.18 -1.16 -40.05
CA GLU A 394 17.88 0.13 -39.99
C GLU A 394 18.21 0.58 -38.56
N ALA A 395 17.64 -0.07 -37.54
CA ALA A 395 17.82 0.33 -36.16
C ALA A 395 19.18 -0.12 -35.60
N THR A 396 19.86 0.81 -34.93
CA THR A 396 21.13 0.50 -34.26
C THR A 396 20.87 -0.33 -33.01
N GLN A 397 21.30 -1.58 -33.02
CA GLN A 397 21.23 -2.44 -31.83
C GLN A 397 22.35 -2.08 -30.84
N VAL A 398 22.03 -2.01 -29.55
CA VAL A 398 22.93 -1.69 -28.45
C VAL A 398 22.91 -2.85 -27.45
N ALA A 399 24.08 -3.42 -27.16
CA ALA A 399 24.20 -4.48 -26.17
C ALA A 399 24.16 -3.91 -24.74
N ASP A 400 23.47 -4.59 -23.83
CA ASP A 400 23.46 -4.19 -22.43
C ASP A 400 24.82 -4.43 -21.75
N ARG A 401 25.41 -3.34 -21.26
CA ARG A 401 26.70 -3.33 -20.55
C ARG A 401 26.69 -4.20 -19.29
N PHE A 402 25.57 -4.30 -18.59
CA PHE A 402 25.50 -5.17 -17.41
C PHE A 402 25.70 -6.64 -17.80
N HIS A 403 25.08 -7.08 -18.90
CA HIS A 403 25.26 -8.43 -19.42
C HIS A 403 26.70 -8.69 -19.90
N LEU A 404 27.37 -7.71 -20.51
CA LEU A 404 28.79 -7.80 -20.88
C LEU A 404 29.68 -8.07 -19.65
N LEU A 405 29.51 -7.27 -18.60
CA LEU A 405 30.28 -7.42 -17.36
C LEU A 405 29.91 -8.70 -16.61
N LYS A 406 28.63 -9.09 -16.58
CA LYS A 406 28.18 -10.34 -15.96
C LYS A 406 28.78 -11.56 -16.64
N ASN A 407 28.79 -11.62 -17.97
CA ASN A 407 29.40 -12.73 -18.71
C ASN A 407 30.91 -12.78 -18.49
N LEU A 408 31.59 -11.63 -18.43
CA LEU A 408 33.01 -11.57 -18.05
C LEU A 408 33.24 -12.12 -16.63
N ALA A 409 32.38 -11.77 -15.68
CA ALA A 409 32.45 -12.27 -14.31
C ALA A 409 32.37 -13.81 -14.28
N GLU A 410 31.43 -14.38 -15.04
CA GLU A 410 31.24 -15.83 -15.15
C GLU A 410 32.48 -16.53 -15.77
N VAL A 411 33.14 -15.88 -16.73
CA VAL A 411 34.40 -16.36 -17.32
C VAL A 411 35.52 -16.38 -16.27
N LEU A 412 35.73 -15.25 -15.58
CA LEU A 412 36.76 -15.14 -14.55
C LEU A 412 36.49 -16.09 -13.37
N GLU A 413 35.25 -16.23 -12.93
CA GLU A 413 34.88 -17.13 -11.83
C GLU A 413 35.21 -18.59 -12.18
N ARG A 414 34.99 -19.01 -13.42
CA ARG A 414 35.37 -20.36 -13.89
C ARG A 414 36.89 -20.56 -13.89
N ILE A 415 37.65 -19.58 -14.36
CA ILE A 415 39.13 -19.64 -14.36
C ILE A 415 39.64 -19.74 -12.92
N LEU A 416 39.14 -18.89 -12.03
CA LEU A 416 39.52 -18.92 -10.61
C LEU A 416 39.09 -20.22 -9.93
N ALA A 417 37.94 -20.80 -10.29
CA ALA A 417 37.50 -22.09 -9.77
C ALA A 417 38.44 -23.24 -10.19
N MET A 418 39.05 -23.17 -11.38
CA MET A 418 40.08 -24.12 -11.80
C MET A 418 41.39 -23.98 -11.00
N HIS A 419 41.66 -22.80 -10.42
CA HIS A 419 42.87 -22.49 -9.65
C HIS A 419 42.61 -22.44 -8.12
N THR A 420 41.80 -23.38 -7.62
CA THR A 420 41.41 -23.42 -6.20
C THR A 420 42.61 -23.62 -5.26
N GLN A 421 43.69 -24.28 -5.72
CA GLN A 421 44.90 -24.47 -4.92
C GLN A 421 45.66 -23.15 -4.73
N GLN A 422 45.80 -22.36 -5.78
CA GLN A 422 46.46 -21.04 -5.75
C GLN A 422 45.66 -20.05 -4.90
N LEU A 423 44.32 -20.07 -4.97
CA LEU A 423 43.47 -19.28 -4.09
C LEU A 423 43.71 -19.61 -2.60
N LYS A 424 43.85 -20.90 -2.26
CA LYS A 424 44.16 -21.34 -0.90
C LYS A 424 45.58 -20.95 -0.47
N ALA A 425 46.53 -20.96 -1.39
CA ALA A 425 47.91 -20.56 -1.11
C ALA A 425 47.97 -19.08 -0.70
N VAL A 426 47.30 -18.19 -1.44
CA VAL A 426 47.18 -16.76 -1.09
C VAL A 426 46.46 -16.56 0.23
N GLU A 427 45.35 -17.27 0.45
CA GLU A 427 44.60 -17.20 1.72
C GLU A 427 45.46 -17.61 2.92
N THR A 428 46.31 -18.63 2.77
CA THR A 428 47.20 -19.12 3.83
C THR A 428 48.39 -18.18 4.04
N ALA A 429 48.96 -17.64 2.97
CA ALA A 429 50.10 -16.71 3.04
C ALA A 429 49.75 -15.43 3.81
N GLN A 430 48.54 -14.88 3.64
CA GLN A 430 48.12 -13.69 4.39
C GLN A 430 47.96 -13.88 5.90
N VAL A 431 47.80 -15.12 6.37
CA VAL A 431 47.78 -15.42 7.82
C VAL A 431 49.17 -15.22 8.45
N LEU A 432 50.25 -15.23 7.65
CA LEU A 432 51.63 -15.25 8.12
C LEU A 432 52.33 -13.87 8.13
N VAL A 433 51.73 -12.80 7.58
CA VAL A 433 52.40 -11.51 7.32
C VAL A 433 52.13 -10.44 8.41
N SER A 434 51.75 -10.82 9.63
CA SER A 434 51.72 -9.86 10.75
C SER A 434 53.02 -9.99 11.54
N ASP A 435 53.73 -8.88 11.80
CA ASP A 435 55.06 -8.83 12.48
C ASP A 435 55.08 -9.33 13.95
N ALA A 436 53.99 -9.93 14.41
CA ALA A 436 53.95 -10.78 15.59
C ALA A 436 53.35 -12.13 15.16
N ILE A 437 53.92 -13.25 15.61
CA ILE A 437 53.35 -14.57 15.32
C ILE A 437 51.96 -14.64 15.98
N VAL A 438 50.92 -14.37 15.20
CA VAL A 438 49.52 -14.37 15.64
C VAL A 438 48.86 -15.62 15.10
N ILE A 439 48.26 -16.41 15.98
CA ILE A 439 47.62 -17.66 15.58
C ILE A 439 46.16 -17.38 15.19
N ALA A 440 45.74 -17.83 14.00
CA ALA A 440 44.33 -17.75 13.58
C ALA A 440 43.56 -19.04 13.93
N PRO A 441 42.31 -18.95 14.45
CA PRO A 441 41.51 -20.13 14.75
C PRO A 441 40.99 -20.81 13.48
N VAL A 442 41.59 -21.96 13.12
CA VAL A 442 41.07 -22.82 12.06
C VAL A 442 39.66 -23.29 12.42
N ALA A 443 38.75 -23.29 11.44
CA ALA A 443 37.40 -23.82 11.62
C ALA A 443 37.49 -25.27 12.13
N LEU A 444 36.99 -25.50 13.34
CA LEU A 444 36.74 -26.83 13.86
C LEU A 444 35.99 -27.66 12.81
N ARG A 445 36.68 -28.63 12.18
CA ARG A 445 36.01 -29.77 11.58
C ARG A 445 35.35 -30.52 12.74
N SER A 446 34.05 -30.30 12.92
CA SER A 446 33.30 -30.95 13.98
C SER A 446 33.07 -32.42 13.58
N ASN A 447 33.87 -33.31 14.16
CA ASN A 447 33.85 -34.76 13.91
C ASN A 447 32.53 -35.52 14.15
N PRO A 448 31.50 -35.03 14.90
CA PRO A 448 30.20 -35.72 14.97
C PRO A 448 29.31 -35.51 13.73
N ALA A 449 29.60 -34.49 12.91
CA ALA A 449 28.82 -34.17 11.71
C ALA A 449 29.32 -34.95 10.48
N GLN A 450 30.61 -35.32 10.45
CA GLN A 450 31.20 -36.16 9.40
C GLN A 450 30.68 -37.58 9.48
N GLU A 451 30.72 -38.25 10.64
CA GLU A 451 30.12 -39.58 10.79
C GLU A 451 28.63 -39.61 10.43
N ARG A 452 27.85 -38.60 10.83
CA ARG A 452 26.43 -38.49 10.44
C ARG A 452 26.26 -38.19 8.95
N SER A 453 27.23 -37.55 8.30
CA SER A 453 27.22 -37.25 6.87
C SER A 453 27.60 -38.49 6.05
N GLU A 454 28.61 -39.22 6.49
CA GLU A 454 29.08 -40.49 5.94
C GLU A 454 27.99 -41.55 6.05
N LYS A 455 27.41 -41.77 7.24
CA LYS A 455 26.25 -42.67 7.41
C LYS A 455 25.04 -42.28 6.54
N ARG A 456 24.82 -40.97 6.33
CA ARG A 456 23.76 -40.48 5.42
C ARG A 456 24.11 -40.67 3.95
N ARG A 457 25.39 -40.63 3.58
CA ARG A 457 25.87 -40.89 2.21
C ARG A 457 25.78 -42.39 1.90
N GLU A 458 26.24 -43.24 2.81
CA GLU A 458 26.13 -44.70 2.73
C GLU A 458 24.69 -45.14 2.53
N ARG A 459 23.75 -44.66 3.37
CA ARG A 459 22.32 -44.98 3.22
C ARG A 459 21.75 -44.55 1.87
N ARG A 460 22.22 -43.44 1.30
CA ARG A 460 21.76 -42.97 -0.01
C ARG A 460 22.34 -43.79 -1.15
N LEU A 461 23.60 -44.21 -1.04
CA LEU A 461 24.25 -45.07 -2.01
C LEU A 461 23.55 -46.43 -2.06
N ALA A 462 23.28 -47.04 -0.90
CA ALA A 462 22.52 -48.28 -0.81
C ALA A 462 21.13 -48.16 -1.46
N ASN A 463 20.40 -47.06 -1.20
CA ASN A 463 19.11 -46.81 -1.84
C ASN A 463 19.21 -46.59 -3.36
N TYR A 464 20.31 -46.00 -3.85
CA TYR A 464 20.55 -45.81 -5.28
C TYR A 464 20.81 -47.15 -5.98
N GLU A 465 21.64 -48.00 -5.38
CA GLU A 465 21.94 -49.34 -5.89
C GLU A 465 20.68 -50.22 -5.92
N GLN A 466 19.89 -50.22 -4.84
CA GLN A 466 18.62 -50.96 -4.77
C GLN A 466 17.60 -50.52 -5.83
N VAL A 467 17.51 -49.22 -6.12
CA VAL A 467 16.63 -48.71 -7.18
C VAL A 467 17.05 -49.23 -8.56
N HIS A 468 18.36 -49.25 -8.85
CA HIS A 468 18.88 -49.76 -10.12
C HIS A 468 18.77 -51.28 -10.23
N GLU A 469 18.92 -52.01 -9.13
CA GLU A 469 18.76 -53.46 -9.07
C GLU A 469 17.30 -53.88 -9.33
N LEU A 470 16.34 -53.30 -8.62
CA LEU A 470 14.92 -53.57 -8.83
C LEU A 470 14.47 -53.19 -10.25
N ARG A 471 15.03 -52.12 -10.82
CA ARG A 471 14.75 -51.75 -12.21
C ARG A 471 15.34 -52.75 -13.22
N ARG A 472 16.52 -53.32 -12.95
CA ARG A 472 17.11 -54.41 -13.76
C ARG A 472 16.28 -55.69 -13.68
N GLN A 473 15.61 -55.93 -12.56
CA GLN A 473 14.68 -57.04 -12.36
C GLN A 473 13.28 -56.80 -12.99
N GLY A 474 13.10 -55.69 -13.71
CA GLY A 474 11.87 -55.41 -14.48
C GLY A 474 10.76 -54.70 -13.71
N TRP A 475 11.00 -54.26 -12.47
CA TRP A 475 9.96 -53.62 -11.65
C TRP A 475 9.58 -52.22 -12.19
N GLU A 476 8.30 -51.87 -12.03
CA GLU A 476 7.81 -50.55 -12.43
C GLU A 476 8.15 -49.45 -11.42
N ILE A 477 8.35 -48.21 -11.92
CA ILE A 477 8.86 -47.08 -11.11
C ILE A 477 7.99 -46.82 -9.86
N LEU A 478 6.67 -46.97 -9.99
CA LEU A 478 5.73 -46.78 -8.89
C LEU A 478 5.78 -47.92 -7.86
N GLU A 479 6.12 -49.13 -8.27
CA GLU A 479 6.27 -50.29 -7.40
C GLU A 479 7.57 -50.20 -6.61
N ILE A 480 8.67 -49.81 -7.27
CA ILE A 480 9.97 -49.53 -6.62
C ILE A 480 9.79 -48.45 -5.54
N ALA A 481 9.06 -47.37 -5.86
CA ALA A 481 8.78 -46.29 -4.91
C ALA A 481 7.99 -46.78 -3.68
N ARG A 482 7.00 -47.65 -3.88
CA ARG A 482 6.17 -48.21 -2.81
C ARG A 482 6.97 -49.20 -1.95
N HIS A 483 7.74 -50.07 -2.58
CA HIS A 483 8.54 -51.11 -1.94
C HIS A 483 9.68 -50.53 -1.07
N LEU A 484 10.39 -49.51 -1.57
CA LEU A 484 11.48 -48.87 -0.84
C LEU A 484 11.04 -47.71 0.08
N GLY A 485 9.75 -47.38 0.13
CA GLY A 485 9.23 -46.25 0.92
C GLY A 485 9.80 -44.89 0.48
N MET A 486 10.07 -44.73 -0.82
CA MET A 486 10.70 -43.52 -1.39
C MET A 486 9.70 -42.76 -2.29
N GLY A 487 9.82 -41.43 -2.35
CA GLY A 487 9.01 -40.65 -3.29
C GLY A 487 9.33 -40.97 -4.76
N LYS A 488 8.31 -41.06 -5.63
CA LYS A 488 8.47 -41.38 -7.07
C LYS A 488 9.50 -40.51 -7.81
N ARG A 489 9.64 -39.24 -7.43
CA ARG A 489 10.63 -38.31 -8.00
C ARG A 489 12.08 -38.64 -7.63
N THR A 490 12.30 -39.37 -6.54
CA THR A 490 13.64 -39.81 -6.12
C THR A 490 14.07 -41.04 -6.89
N VAL A 491 13.15 -42.00 -7.09
CA VAL A 491 13.38 -43.17 -7.95
C VAL A 491 13.72 -42.74 -9.37
N TYR A 492 12.92 -41.83 -9.95
CA TYR A 492 13.18 -41.27 -11.29
C TYR A 492 14.55 -40.60 -11.39
N ARG A 493 14.92 -39.82 -10.36
CA ARG A 493 16.22 -39.13 -10.31
C ARG A 493 17.40 -40.09 -10.23
N TYR A 494 17.28 -41.17 -9.45
CA TYR A 494 18.33 -42.18 -9.34
C TYR A 494 18.50 -42.95 -10.65
N LEU A 495 17.40 -43.32 -11.32
CA LEU A 495 17.46 -43.98 -12.62
C LEU A 495 17.97 -43.07 -13.75
N SER A 496 17.73 -41.74 -13.65
CA SER A 496 18.19 -40.77 -14.65
C SER A 496 19.70 -40.50 -14.63
N HIS A 497 20.42 -40.98 -13.62
CA HIS A 497 21.87 -40.83 -13.52
C HIS A 497 22.54 -42.21 -13.58
N PRO A 498 23.49 -42.44 -14.51
CA PRO A 498 24.22 -43.72 -14.61
C PRO A 498 25.28 -43.92 -13.52
N LYS A 499 25.65 -42.85 -12.80
CA LYS A 499 26.54 -42.88 -11.64
C LYS A 499 25.84 -42.25 -10.44
N PHE A 500 26.18 -42.69 -9.23
CA PHE A 500 25.61 -42.17 -7.98
C PHE A 500 25.75 -40.63 -7.94
N PRO A 501 24.63 -39.87 -7.90
CA PRO A 501 24.69 -38.42 -7.88
C PRO A 501 25.11 -37.95 -6.48
N GLU A 502 26.39 -37.62 -6.35
CA GLU A 502 26.91 -37.03 -5.11
C GLU A 502 26.16 -35.76 -4.76
N TRP A 503 25.93 -35.56 -3.45
CA TRP A 503 25.35 -34.31 -2.99
C TRP A 503 26.42 -33.23 -3.15
N GLN A 504 26.26 -32.36 -4.16
CA GLN A 504 26.99 -31.09 -4.16
C GLN A 504 26.63 -30.38 -2.86
N ALA A 505 27.64 -30.10 -2.04
CA ALA A 505 27.46 -29.23 -0.89
C ALA A 505 26.75 -27.98 -1.39
N ARG A 506 25.59 -27.64 -0.81
CA ARG A 506 24.96 -26.35 -1.09
C ARG A 506 25.99 -25.27 -0.78
N HIS A 507 26.60 -24.71 -1.82
CA HIS A 507 27.41 -23.50 -1.75
C HIS A 507 26.55 -22.27 -1.36
N ASP A 508 25.24 -22.48 -1.23
CA ASP A 508 24.26 -21.48 -0.85
C ASP A 508 24.06 -21.39 0.67
N ARG A 509 25.12 -20.97 1.36
CA ARG A 509 25.01 -19.97 2.44
C ARG A 509 26.12 -18.93 2.30
N GLY A 510 26.27 -18.39 1.09
CA GLY A 510 26.91 -17.10 0.84
C GLY A 510 26.13 -15.89 1.36
N GLN A 511 25.22 -16.09 2.32
CA GLN A 511 24.60 -15.04 3.11
C GLN A 511 24.79 -15.40 4.58
N SER A 512 25.98 -15.09 5.09
CA SER A 512 26.10 -14.73 6.49
C SER A 512 25.15 -13.54 6.70
N LYS A 513 23.96 -13.80 7.26
CA LYS A 513 23.47 -12.85 8.26
C LYS A 513 24.61 -12.79 9.26
N ARG A 514 25.35 -11.67 9.27
CA ARG A 514 26.38 -11.39 10.26
C ARG A 514 25.88 -11.95 11.59
N SER A 515 26.60 -12.92 12.14
CA SER A 515 26.25 -13.46 13.45
C SER A 515 26.08 -12.27 14.38
N GLN A 516 25.07 -12.27 15.26
CA GLN A 516 24.98 -11.19 16.26
C GLN A 516 26.28 -11.07 17.08
N LEU A 517 27.06 -12.16 17.15
CA LEU A 517 28.37 -12.20 17.78
C LEU A 517 29.45 -11.43 17.00
N ASP A 518 29.32 -11.26 15.68
CA ASP A 518 30.36 -10.66 14.83
C ASP A 518 30.70 -9.23 15.24
N ILE A 519 29.72 -8.48 15.77
CA ILE A 519 29.89 -7.12 16.31
C ILE A 519 30.80 -7.13 17.56
N TYR A 520 30.70 -8.19 18.37
CA TYR A 520 31.39 -8.30 19.66
C TYR A 520 32.70 -9.09 19.58
N LYS A 521 33.02 -9.67 18.41
CA LYS A 521 34.27 -10.42 18.20
C LYS A 521 35.54 -9.62 18.49
N PRO A 522 35.68 -8.34 18.09
CA PRO A 522 36.87 -7.54 18.41
C PRO A 522 37.10 -7.44 19.91
N TYR A 523 36.05 -7.09 20.68
CA TYR A 523 36.10 -7.03 22.14
C TYR A 523 36.47 -8.39 22.77
N LEU A 524 35.84 -9.47 22.29
CA LEU A 524 36.14 -10.81 22.78
C LEU A 524 37.58 -11.24 22.52
N LEU A 525 38.18 -10.84 21.39
CA LEU A 525 39.57 -11.13 21.05
C LEU A 525 40.55 -10.31 21.89
N GLU A 526 40.25 -9.03 22.08
CA GLU A 526 41.05 -8.14 22.91
C GLU A 526 41.12 -8.69 24.35
N GLN A 527 39.96 -8.98 24.94
CA GLN A 527 39.88 -9.57 26.28
C GLN A 527 40.55 -10.95 26.35
N TRP A 528 40.43 -11.76 25.29
CA TRP A 528 41.10 -13.06 25.20
C TRP A 528 42.62 -12.96 25.21
N ASN A 529 43.16 -11.99 24.46
CA ASN A 529 44.60 -11.74 24.36
C ASN A 529 45.16 -11.04 25.61
N GLN A 530 44.35 -10.27 26.33
CA GLN A 530 44.65 -9.70 27.65
C GLN A 530 44.59 -10.74 28.80
N GLY A 531 44.21 -12.00 28.51
CA GLY A 531 44.26 -13.10 29.47
C GLY A 531 42.91 -13.52 30.06
N GLN A 532 41.82 -12.79 29.78
CA GLN A 532 40.47 -13.15 30.22
C GLN A 532 39.90 -14.27 29.34
N ARG A 533 39.98 -15.51 29.83
CA ARG A 533 39.62 -16.73 29.07
C ARG A 533 38.39 -17.44 29.61
N ASN A 534 37.73 -16.86 30.62
CA ASN A 534 36.48 -17.38 31.16
C ASN A 534 35.32 -17.00 30.23
N THR A 535 34.84 -17.99 29.49
CA THR A 535 33.71 -17.85 28.56
C THR A 535 32.45 -17.25 29.21
N LYS A 536 32.19 -17.55 30.49
CA LYS A 536 31.01 -17.05 31.21
C LYS A 536 31.11 -15.55 31.45
N LEU A 537 32.26 -15.08 31.94
CA LEU A 537 32.53 -13.65 32.15
C LEU A 537 32.52 -12.88 30.82
N LEU A 538 33.11 -13.45 29.76
CA LEU A 538 33.08 -12.85 28.42
C LEU A 538 31.65 -12.76 27.86
N PHE A 539 30.79 -13.74 28.13
CA PHE A 539 29.39 -13.73 27.72
C PHE A 539 28.59 -12.67 28.48
N GLU A 540 28.74 -12.60 29.80
CA GLU A 540 28.09 -11.61 30.66
C GLU A 540 28.49 -10.18 30.25
N ALA A 541 29.77 -9.95 29.96
CA ALA A 541 30.29 -8.66 29.51
C ALA A 541 29.66 -8.19 28.18
N ILE A 542 29.56 -9.08 27.17
CA ILE A 542 28.94 -8.69 25.89
C ILE A 542 27.41 -8.60 26.00
N GLN A 543 26.77 -9.33 26.93
CA GLN A 543 25.33 -9.16 27.20
C GLN A 543 25.03 -7.77 27.74
N GLN A 544 25.87 -7.24 28.64
CA GLN A 544 25.76 -5.86 29.13
C GLN A 544 25.94 -4.82 28.01
N GLN A 545 26.75 -5.14 26.99
CA GLN A 545 26.93 -4.32 25.78
C GLN A 545 25.80 -4.49 24.74
N GLY A 546 24.77 -5.30 25.03
CA GLY A 546 23.59 -5.45 24.17
C GLY A 546 23.52 -6.74 23.34
N TYR A 547 24.40 -7.73 23.59
CA TYR A 547 24.33 -9.02 22.89
C TYR A 547 23.10 -9.84 23.31
N ARG A 548 22.20 -10.13 22.35
CA ARG A 548 20.97 -10.93 22.57
C ARG A 548 21.09 -12.40 22.13
N GLY A 549 22.29 -12.86 21.77
CA GLY A 549 22.52 -14.24 21.34
C GLY A 549 22.76 -15.20 22.49
N SER A 550 22.94 -16.48 22.18
CA SER A 550 23.10 -17.54 23.20
C SER A 550 24.53 -17.69 23.71
N TYR A 551 24.67 -18.09 24.99
CA TYR A 551 25.94 -18.50 25.61
C TYR A 551 26.68 -19.55 24.78
N GLN A 552 25.96 -20.54 24.24
CA GLN A 552 26.54 -21.61 23.42
C GLN A 552 27.27 -21.09 22.17
N THR A 553 26.85 -19.94 21.64
CA THR A 553 27.49 -19.32 20.47
C THR A 553 28.85 -18.71 20.86
N VAL A 554 28.92 -18.04 22.01
CA VAL A 554 30.18 -17.51 22.59
C VAL A 554 31.10 -18.66 22.99
N ALA A 555 30.58 -19.68 23.67
CA ALA A 555 31.34 -20.85 24.08
C ALA A 555 31.95 -21.62 22.90
N ARG A 556 31.23 -21.69 21.77
CA ARG A 556 31.77 -22.27 20.54
C ARG A 556 32.89 -21.43 19.96
N TYR A 557 32.78 -20.11 20.01
CA TYR A 557 33.80 -19.18 19.53
C TYR A 557 35.07 -19.23 20.40
N THR A 558 34.94 -19.08 21.72
CA THR A 558 36.08 -19.15 22.66
C THR A 558 36.77 -20.52 22.66
N ARG A 559 36.02 -21.62 22.46
CA ARG A 559 36.60 -22.95 22.26
C ARG A 559 37.52 -23.03 21.04
N ARG A 560 37.19 -22.33 19.94
CA ARG A 560 38.03 -22.27 18.75
C ARG A 560 39.33 -21.51 19.03
N LEU A 561 39.24 -20.36 19.69
CA LEU A 561 40.41 -19.57 20.11
C LEU A 561 41.38 -20.41 20.98
N ARG A 562 40.82 -21.20 21.92
CA ARG A 562 41.60 -22.08 22.79
C ARG A 562 42.30 -23.22 22.05
N GLN A 563 41.65 -23.81 21.05
CA GLN A 563 42.25 -24.90 20.28
C GLN A 563 43.36 -24.40 19.35
N ALA A 564 43.17 -23.22 18.76
CA ALA A 564 44.19 -22.56 17.96
C ALA A 564 45.48 -22.36 18.77
N GLN A 565 45.38 -21.81 19.99
CA GLN A 565 46.53 -21.66 20.89
C GLN A 565 47.21 -22.99 21.26
N ARG A 566 46.44 -24.06 21.52
CA ARG A 566 47.00 -25.35 21.93
C ARG A 566 47.75 -26.08 20.82
N GLN A 567 47.24 -26.07 19.58
CA GLN A 567 47.86 -26.80 18.45
C GLN A 567 49.23 -26.23 18.06
N HIS A 568 49.42 -24.92 18.21
CA HIS A 568 50.68 -24.26 17.88
C HIS A 568 51.72 -24.31 19.01
N HIS A 569 51.30 -24.36 20.28
CA HIS A 569 52.21 -24.64 21.39
C HIS A 569 52.94 -25.98 21.25
N SER A 570 52.25 -27.02 20.77
CA SER A 570 52.84 -28.36 20.60
C SER A 570 53.78 -28.48 19.40
N SER A 571 53.65 -27.64 18.37
CA SER A 571 54.43 -27.75 17.12
C SER A 571 55.68 -26.87 17.09
N LEU A 572 55.70 -25.76 17.83
CA LEU A 572 56.80 -24.78 17.81
C LEU A 572 57.76 -24.90 19.01
N GLY A 573 57.46 -25.73 20.02
CA GLY A 573 58.31 -25.88 21.21
C GLY A 573 58.42 -24.64 22.10
N VAL A 574 57.64 -23.59 21.82
CA VAL A 574 57.67 -22.30 22.52
C VAL A 574 56.79 -22.35 23.78
N GLN A 575 57.33 -21.97 24.94
CA GLN A 575 56.59 -21.85 26.20
C GLN A 575 55.78 -20.54 26.31
N GLN A 576 56.07 -19.54 25.47
CA GLN A 576 55.35 -18.27 25.42
C GLN A 576 54.00 -18.39 24.69
N GLN A 577 52.96 -17.78 25.29
CA GLN A 577 51.59 -17.80 24.76
C GLN A 577 51.44 -16.77 23.64
N LEU A 578 51.20 -17.25 22.42
CA LEU A 578 51.02 -16.40 21.25
C LEU A 578 49.61 -15.77 21.19
N PRO A 579 49.49 -14.48 20.80
CA PRO A 579 48.20 -13.81 20.63
C PRO A 579 47.36 -14.44 19.51
N VAL A 580 46.03 -14.39 19.66
CA VAL A 580 45.06 -14.96 18.70
C VAL A 580 44.33 -13.83 17.98
N SER A 581 44.20 -13.93 16.66
CA SER A 581 43.37 -13.02 15.86
C SER A 581 42.29 -13.81 15.11
N ASP A 582 41.06 -13.32 15.09
CA ASP A 582 40.02 -13.82 14.19
C ASP A 582 40.15 -13.09 12.86
N LEU A 583 41.11 -13.53 12.04
CA LEU A 583 41.25 -13.11 10.64
C LEU A 583 40.09 -13.62 9.76
N GLN A 584 38.85 -13.70 10.27
CA GLN A 584 37.67 -14.13 9.51
C GLN A 584 37.29 -13.08 8.45
N GLN A 585 38.20 -12.83 7.52
CA GLN A 585 37.80 -12.60 6.16
C GLN A 585 37.11 -13.87 5.66
N PRO A 586 35.98 -13.76 4.94
CA PRO A 586 35.36 -14.91 4.31
C PRO A 586 36.38 -15.63 3.43
N PRO A 587 36.34 -16.96 3.25
CA PRO A 587 37.36 -17.66 2.48
C PRO A 587 37.52 -17.07 1.08
N LEU A 588 38.73 -17.15 0.52
CA LEU A 588 39.03 -16.62 -0.81
C LEU A 588 38.45 -17.54 -1.88
N THR A 589 37.13 -17.50 -2.01
CA THR A 589 36.40 -18.25 -3.04
C THR A 589 36.60 -17.61 -4.41
N ALA A 590 36.49 -18.41 -5.47
CA ALA A 590 36.52 -17.92 -6.85
C ALA A 590 35.54 -16.74 -7.08
N ARG A 591 34.34 -16.83 -6.51
CA ARG A 591 33.34 -15.76 -6.56
C ARG A 591 33.77 -14.49 -5.82
N ARG A 592 34.36 -14.61 -4.63
CA ARG A 592 34.90 -13.47 -3.88
C ARG A 592 36.03 -12.82 -4.67
N ALA A 593 36.98 -13.62 -5.16
CA ALA A 593 38.10 -13.14 -5.99
C ALA A 593 37.61 -12.43 -7.27
N THR A 594 36.62 -13.01 -7.97
CA THR A 594 35.98 -12.38 -9.14
C THR A 594 35.43 -11.00 -8.78
N TRP A 595 34.65 -10.91 -7.70
CA TRP A 595 34.07 -9.64 -7.26
C TRP A 595 35.13 -8.59 -6.92
N MET A 596 36.20 -8.98 -6.21
CA MET A 596 37.33 -8.09 -5.88
C MET A 596 38.03 -7.59 -7.15
N VAL A 597 38.31 -8.47 -8.11
CA VAL A 597 38.96 -8.12 -9.39
C VAL A 597 38.10 -7.17 -10.21
N MET A 598 36.77 -7.40 -10.26
CA MET A 598 35.84 -6.56 -11.01
C MET A 598 35.50 -5.23 -10.31
N ARG A 599 35.79 -5.08 -9.02
CA ARG A 599 35.57 -3.83 -8.28
C ARG A 599 36.47 -2.71 -8.82
N ARG A 600 35.96 -1.47 -8.84
CA ARG A 600 36.75 -0.30 -9.26
C ARG A 600 37.96 -0.13 -8.33
N ALA A 601 39.11 0.27 -8.89
CA ALA A 601 40.39 0.25 -8.19
C ALA A 601 40.44 1.19 -6.97
N ASP A 602 39.80 2.36 -7.08
CA ASP A 602 39.59 3.36 -6.04
C ASP A 602 38.76 2.82 -4.85
N GLN A 603 37.80 1.92 -5.12
CA GLN A 603 36.92 1.33 -4.11
C GLN A 603 37.49 0.06 -3.44
N ARG A 604 38.66 -0.42 -3.86
CA ARG A 604 39.31 -1.60 -3.26
C ARG A 604 39.98 -1.23 -1.94
N THR A 605 39.78 -2.06 -0.93
CA THR A 605 40.51 -1.95 0.35
C THR A 605 42.00 -2.29 0.15
N ALA A 606 42.86 -1.85 1.07
CA ALA A 606 44.28 -2.19 1.04
C ALA A 606 44.52 -3.71 0.98
N VAL A 607 43.76 -4.49 1.76
CA VAL A 607 43.86 -5.95 1.76
C VAL A 607 43.42 -6.56 0.42
N GLU A 608 42.36 -6.04 -0.20
CA GLU A 608 41.92 -6.51 -1.53
C GLU A 608 42.98 -6.24 -2.61
N ARG A 609 43.71 -5.12 -2.53
CA ARG A 609 44.81 -4.82 -3.46
C ARG A 609 45.96 -5.80 -3.30
N LEU A 610 46.34 -6.11 -2.06
CA LEU A 610 47.36 -7.11 -1.75
C LEU A 610 46.93 -8.50 -2.24
N LEU A 611 45.70 -8.93 -1.94
CA LEU A 611 45.15 -10.21 -2.41
C LEU A 611 45.22 -10.36 -3.93
N ILE A 612 44.89 -9.30 -4.67
CA ILE A 612 44.96 -9.32 -6.14
C ILE A 612 46.42 -9.40 -6.60
N ALA A 613 47.34 -8.66 -5.99
CA ALA A 613 48.76 -8.72 -6.32
C ALA A 613 49.34 -10.13 -6.06
N ASP A 614 49.03 -10.72 -4.91
CA ASP A 614 49.44 -12.09 -4.55
C ASP A 614 48.89 -13.11 -5.56
N LEU A 615 47.62 -12.99 -5.97
CA LEU A 615 47.02 -13.88 -6.98
C LEU A 615 47.72 -13.81 -8.33
N LYS A 616 48.17 -12.61 -8.75
CA LYS A 616 48.95 -12.46 -9.99
C LYS A 616 50.30 -13.19 -9.89
N GLN A 617 50.94 -13.19 -8.72
CA GLN A 617 52.23 -13.84 -8.53
C GLN A 617 52.15 -15.37 -8.47
N GLN A 618 51.02 -15.93 -8.06
CA GLN A 618 50.87 -17.39 -7.94
C GLN A 618 50.88 -18.14 -9.27
N HIS A 619 50.37 -17.55 -10.35
CA HIS A 619 50.27 -18.23 -11.64
C HIS A 619 50.15 -17.25 -12.82
N PRO A 620 50.88 -17.46 -13.93
CA PRO A 620 50.82 -16.57 -15.10
C PRO A 620 49.41 -16.47 -15.71
N ASP A 621 48.65 -17.57 -15.79
CA ASP A 621 47.27 -17.52 -16.30
C ASP A 621 46.34 -16.68 -15.41
N LEU A 622 46.58 -16.65 -14.09
CA LEU A 622 45.80 -15.81 -13.18
C LEU A 622 46.14 -14.34 -13.37
N ALA A 623 47.42 -14.01 -13.58
CA ALA A 623 47.85 -12.66 -13.91
C ALA A 623 47.17 -12.16 -15.20
N ALA A 624 47.26 -12.95 -16.28
CA ALA A 624 46.65 -12.64 -17.56
C ALA A 624 45.12 -12.52 -17.46
N ALA A 625 44.45 -13.45 -16.75
CA ALA A 625 43.00 -13.41 -16.55
C ALA A 625 42.54 -12.16 -15.78
N ILE A 626 43.27 -11.77 -14.73
CA ILE A 626 42.99 -10.57 -13.94
C ILE A 626 43.18 -9.32 -14.80
N GLU A 627 44.22 -9.27 -15.62
CA GLU A 627 44.52 -8.12 -16.49
C GLU A 627 43.52 -7.95 -17.63
N LEU A 628 43.17 -9.04 -18.32
CA LEU A 628 42.11 -9.04 -19.33
C LEU A 628 40.76 -8.64 -18.72
N THR A 629 40.46 -9.10 -17.50
CA THR A 629 39.22 -8.71 -16.81
C THR A 629 39.22 -7.23 -16.45
N GLN A 630 40.30 -6.72 -15.87
CA GLN A 630 40.40 -5.33 -15.41
C GLN A 630 40.39 -4.36 -16.59
N SER A 631 41.11 -4.67 -17.67
CA SER A 631 41.11 -3.87 -18.90
C SER A 631 39.73 -3.82 -19.55
N PHE A 632 39.03 -4.95 -19.72
CA PHE A 632 37.67 -4.95 -20.25
C PHE A 632 36.68 -4.21 -19.35
N THR A 633 36.80 -4.41 -18.03
CA THR A 633 35.93 -3.74 -17.06
C THR A 633 36.12 -2.23 -17.11
N LYS A 634 37.36 -1.76 -17.30
CA LYS A 634 37.70 -0.35 -17.51
C LYS A 634 37.08 0.14 -18.83
N LEU A 635 37.32 -0.58 -19.92
CA LEU A 635 36.80 -0.28 -21.26
C LEU A 635 35.28 -0.09 -21.29
N VAL A 636 34.51 -0.96 -20.64
CA VAL A 636 33.04 -0.85 -20.59
C VAL A 636 32.57 0.29 -19.68
N ARG A 637 33.24 0.53 -18.55
CA ARG A 637 32.85 1.55 -17.57
C ARG A 637 33.20 2.97 -18.02
N GLU A 638 34.34 3.12 -18.68
CA GLU A 638 34.85 4.39 -19.21
C GLU A 638 34.44 4.61 -20.67
N GLN A 639 33.71 3.67 -21.28
CA GLN A 639 33.18 3.76 -22.65
C GLN A 639 34.29 4.09 -23.67
N LEU A 640 35.26 3.20 -23.79
CA LEU A 640 36.45 3.38 -24.63
C LEU A 640 36.36 2.52 -25.91
N PRO A 641 35.57 2.91 -26.94
CA PRO A 641 35.34 2.08 -28.12
C PRO A 641 36.62 1.81 -28.92
N GLN A 642 37.61 2.71 -28.89
CA GLN A 642 38.87 2.57 -29.61
C GLN A 642 39.73 1.42 -29.05
N GLN A 643 39.52 1.03 -27.79
CA GLN A 643 40.29 -0.05 -27.15
C GLN A 643 39.64 -1.43 -27.36
N LEU A 644 38.45 -1.51 -27.95
CA LEU A 644 37.72 -2.77 -28.11
C LEU A 644 38.45 -3.74 -29.03
N ASP A 645 38.93 -3.27 -30.18
CA ASP A 645 39.60 -4.12 -31.17
C ASP A 645 40.91 -4.69 -30.58
N VAL A 646 41.71 -3.82 -29.93
CA VAL A 646 42.94 -4.21 -29.23
C VAL A 646 42.66 -5.25 -28.15
N TRP A 647 41.61 -5.05 -27.35
CA TRP A 647 41.25 -6.00 -26.30
C TRP A 647 40.79 -7.35 -26.87
N LEU A 648 40.01 -7.34 -27.95
CA LEU A 648 39.55 -8.56 -28.62
C LEU A 648 40.73 -9.38 -29.16
N GLU A 649 41.70 -8.73 -29.79
CA GLU A 649 42.93 -9.37 -30.28
C GLU A 649 43.71 -10.01 -29.13
N GLN A 650 43.95 -9.27 -28.04
CA GLN A 650 44.64 -9.77 -26.85
C GLN A 650 43.92 -10.98 -26.21
N ALA A 651 42.59 -10.92 -26.12
CA ALA A 651 41.80 -12.01 -25.56
C ALA A 651 41.79 -13.25 -26.48
N MET A 652 41.77 -13.06 -27.81
CA MET A 652 41.84 -14.14 -28.79
C MET A 652 43.24 -14.78 -28.88
N SER A 653 44.31 -13.99 -28.73
CA SER A 653 45.69 -14.49 -28.71
C SER A 653 46.12 -15.09 -27.37
N SER A 654 45.29 -14.94 -26.32
CA SER A 654 45.58 -15.52 -25.01
C SER A 654 45.57 -17.06 -25.07
N SER A 655 46.32 -17.72 -24.19
CA SER A 655 46.30 -19.18 -24.01
C SER A 655 45.00 -19.71 -23.39
N MET A 656 44.07 -18.83 -23.01
CA MET A 656 42.89 -19.17 -22.22
C MET A 656 41.65 -19.37 -23.09
N GLY A 657 41.30 -20.63 -23.36
CA GLY A 657 40.12 -20.97 -24.18
C GLY A 657 38.77 -20.45 -23.67
N LEU A 658 38.66 -20.04 -22.40
CA LEU A 658 37.46 -19.36 -21.88
C LEU A 658 37.37 -17.90 -22.33
N PHE A 659 38.50 -17.16 -22.34
CA PHE A 659 38.56 -15.79 -22.85
C PHE A 659 38.43 -15.74 -24.37
N GLN A 660 39.07 -16.66 -25.08
CA GLN A 660 38.93 -16.79 -26.54
C GLN A 660 37.46 -16.95 -26.95
N ARG A 661 36.72 -17.85 -26.30
CA ARG A 661 35.28 -18.04 -26.56
C ARG A 661 34.43 -16.83 -26.21
N PHE A 662 34.77 -16.15 -25.12
CA PHE A 662 34.09 -14.91 -24.73
C PHE A 662 34.31 -13.80 -25.76
N ALA A 663 35.56 -13.59 -26.19
CA ALA A 663 35.93 -12.63 -27.23
C ALA A 663 35.28 -12.97 -28.58
N GLN A 664 35.27 -14.24 -28.97
CA GLN A 664 34.58 -14.70 -30.18
C GLN A 664 33.09 -14.37 -30.13
N GLY A 665 32.42 -14.61 -29.00
CA GLY A 665 31.03 -14.23 -28.84
C GLY A 665 30.81 -12.72 -28.92
N LEU A 666 31.72 -11.90 -28.40
CA LEU A 666 31.64 -10.43 -28.54
C LEU A 666 31.81 -10.01 -30.00
N LYS A 667 32.70 -10.68 -30.74
CA LYS A 667 32.92 -10.44 -32.18
C LYS A 667 31.70 -10.81 -33.02
N GLU A 668 31.00 -11.90 -32.70
CA GLU A 668 29.73 -12.28 -33.34
C GLU A 668 28.63 -11.20 -33.16
N ASP A 669 28.72 -10.37 -32.11
CA ASP A 669 27.79 -9.29 -31.81
C ASP A 669 28.47 -7.91 -31.81
N TYR A 670 29.53 -7.76 -32.62
CA TYR A 670 30.47 -6.64 -32.55
C TYR A 670 29.77 -5.28 -32.67
N ALA A 671 28.87 -5.12 -33.65
CA ALA A 671 28.17 -3.86 -33.87
C ALA A 671 27.41 -3.40 -32.60
N ALA A 672 26.69 -4.32 -31.95
CA ALA A 672 25.93 -4.02 -30.73
C ALA A 672 26.83 -3.76 -29.52
N VAL A 673 27.93 -4.50 -29.39
CA VAL A 673 28.93 -4.27 -28.34
C VAL A 673 29.60 -2.91 -28.52
N LYS A 674 30.01 -2.56 -29.74
CA LYS A 674 30.62 -1.27 -30.05
C LYS A 674 29.64 -0.12 -29.83
N ALA A 675 28.39 -0.27 -30.26
CA ALA A 675 27.34 0.72 -30.01
C ALA A 675 27.12 0.96 -28.51
N SER A 676 27.25 -0.06 -27.66
CA SER A 676 27.20 0.11 -26.20
C SER A 676 28.36 0.93 -25.63
N LEU A 677 29.48 1.07 -26.33
CA LEU A 677 30.61 1.88 -25.89
C LEU A 677 30.58 3.30 -26.46
N VAL A 678 29.75 3.55 -27.47
CA VAL A 678 29.64 4.86 -28.14
C VAL A 678 28.42 5.63 -27.66
N THR A 679 27.30 4.94 -27.45
CA THR A 679 26.02 5.55 -27.09
C THR A 679 25.86 5.68 -25.58
N TRP A 680 24.98 6.57 -25.12
CA TRP A 680 24.57 6.66 -23.72
C TRP A 680 23.50 5.60 -23.32
N VAL A 681 22.88 4.96 -24.31
CA VAL A 681 21.75 4.03 -24.16
C VAL A 681 22.12 2.83 -23.29
N SER A 682 21.23 2.40 -22.41
CA SER A 682 21.42 1.24 -21.54
C SER A 682 20.08 0.58 -21.17
N ASN A 683 20.09 -0.70 -20.78
CA ASN A 683 18.91 -1.40 -20.25
C ASN A 683 18.59 -1.05 -18.78
N GLY A 684 19.25 -0.06 -18.18
CA GLY A 684 18.98 0.36 -16.79
C GLY A 684 17.50 0.69 -16.52
N PRO A 685 16.85 1.53 -17.34
CA PRO A 685 15.42 1.81 -17.22
C PRO A 685 14.54 0.56 -17.37
N VAL A 686 14.92 -0.37 -18.27
CA VAL A 686 14.21 -1.64 -18.47
C VAL A 686 14.23 -2.48 -17.20
N GLU A 687 15.38 -2.62 -16.54
CA GLU A 687 15.49 -3.36 -15.27
C GLU A 687 14.67 -2.69 -14.15
N GLY A 688 14.61 -1.35 -14.13
CA GLY A 688 13.71 -0.60 -13.25
C GLY A 688 12.25 -1.00 -13.46
N GLN A 689 11.81 -1.04 -14.71
CA GLN A 689 10.45 -1.45 -15.09
C GLN A 689 10.18 -2.94 -14.83
N ILE A 690 11.16 -3.82 -15.03
CA ILE A 690 11.07 -5.23 -14.64
C ILE A 690 10.87 -5.36 -13.13
N ASN A 691 11.57 -4.57 -12.31
CA ASN A 691 11.41 -4.59 -10.86
C ASN A 691 10.03 -4.09 -10.43
N ARG A 692 9.50 -3.07 -11.09
CA ARG A 692 8.12 -2.62 -10.92
C ARG A 692 7.11 -3.70 -11.34
N LEU A 693 7.33 -4.38 -12.45
CA LEU A 693 6.50 -5.51 -12.88
C LEU A 693 6.52 -6.66 -11.85
N LYS A 694 7.70 -6.99 -11.29
CA LYS A 694 7.83 -7.97 -10.19
C LYS A 694 7.01 -7.55 -8.97
N LEU A 695 6.99 -6.26 -8.62
CA LEU A 695 6.17 -5.74 -7.52
C LEU A 695 4.67 -5.91 -7.80
N LEU A 696 4.19 -5.51 -8.97
CA LEU A 696 2.77 -5.65 -9.35
C LEU A 696 2.33 -7.12 -9.31
N LYS A 697 3.14 -8.03 -9.85
CA LYS A 697 2.88 -9.48 -9.81
C LYS A 697 2.77 -10.01 -8.38
N ARG A 698 3.63 -9.54 -7.47
CA ARG A 698 3.58 -9.92 -6.04
C ARG A 698 2.32 -9.42 -5.37
N GLN A 699 1.91 -8.17 -5.64
CA GLN A 699 0.63 -7.63 -5.17
C GLN A 699 -0.58 -8.43 -5.69
N MET A 700 -0.47 -9.03 -6.87
CA MET A 700 -1.51 -9.88 -7.46
C MET A 700 -1.42 -11.36 -7.03
N TYR A 701 -0.52 -11.68 -6.10
CA TYR A 701 -0.24 -13.05 -5.62
C TYR A 701 0.09 -14.04 -6.74
N GLY A 702 0.58 -13.54 -7.89
CA GLY A 702 0.88 -14.36 -9.07
C GLY A 702 -0.34 -14.99 -9.76
N ARG A 703 -1.57 -14.53 -9.47
CA ARG A 703 -2.83 -15.10 -10.01
C ARG A 703 -3.54 -14.18 -11.02
N ALA A 704 -2.78 -13.49 -11.85
CA ALA A 704 -3.32 -12.59 -12.87
C ALA A 704 -3.24 -13.24 -14.26
N SER A 705 -4.28 -13.07 -15.08
CA SER A 705 -4.17 -13.32 -16.51
C SER A 705 -3.16 -12.34 -17.14
N PHE A 706 -2.62 -12.70 -18.30
CA PHE A 706 -1.67 -11.86 -19.02
C PHE A 706 -2.26 -10.48 -19.37
N ASP A 707 -3.47 -10.44 -19.92
CA ASP A 707 -4.15 -9.17 -20.27
C ASP A 707 -4.31 -8.24 -19.06
N LEU A 708 -4.77 -8.77 -17.92
CA LEU A 708 -4.93 -7.98 -16.70
C LEU A 708 -3.59 -7.45 -16.18
N LEU A 709 -2.54 -8.28 -16.23
CA LEU A 709 -1.19 -7.87 -15.83
C LEU A 709 -0.64 -6.78 -16.76
N SER A 710 -0.81 -6.95 -18.07
CA SER A 710 -0.38 -5.99 -19.09
C SER A 710 -1.07 -4.64 -18.91
N ARG A 711 -2.41 -4.62 -18.83
CA ARG A 711 -3.18 -3.39 -18.57
C ARG A 711 -2.72 -2.67 -17.33
N ARG A 712 -2.63 -3.39 -16.21
CA ARG A 712 -2.22 -2.77 -14.95
C ARG A 712 -0.79 -2.24 -15.02
N PHE A 713 0.11 -2.94 -15.70
CA PHE A 713 1.50 -2.53 -15.83
C PHE A 713 1.67 -1.28 -16.69
N ILE A 714 0.98 -1.21 -17.83
CA ILE A 714 1.02 -0.04 -18.71
C ILE A 714 0.35 1.16 -18.03
N LEU A 715 -0.86 0.98 -17.46
CA LEU A 715 -1.65 2.08 -16.87
C LEU A 715 -1.13 2.63 -15.55
N THR A 716 -0.12 1.99 -14.95
CA THR A 716 0.52 2.51 -13.73
C THR A 716 1.94 3.01 -13.99
N GLY A 717 2.40 2.96 -15.26
CA GLY A 717 3.72 3.43 -15.70
C GLY A 717 3.61 4.84 -16.20
#